data_AF-A0A5N7W7G1-F1
#
_entry.id   AF-A0A5N7W7G1-F1
#
_cell.length_a   1.000
_cell.length_b   1.000
_cell.length_c   1.000
_cell.angle_alpha   90.00
_cell.angle_beta   90.00
_cell.angle_gamma   90.00
#
_symmetry.space_group_name_H-M   'P 1'
#
loop_
_entity.id
_entity.type
_entity.pdbx_description
1 polymer ?
#
loop_
_entity_poly.entity_id
_entity_poly.type
_entity_poly.pdbx_seq_one_letter_code
_entity_poly.pdbx_strand_id
1 'polypeptide(L)'
;MMASIKETRDAIKALPGMTALHADGEWRVTINLYRLSERYPDKNTAWCEEKQEEMAYYTTDAEDALATAKKMSEAWVAEAQRDVSADAGQVNDAGLTKPQQEALDAFREAKGRNWKSALRANWERASYPGVSADHAAALQQVRNTLGPEWLTKYRAPEPEAPEQRTIDPLAERDYFPEPSASWEAGREAKTLDDAKELAGVALAKLGLPEPTWRPSVGSVAPWEYADVEVGGREKLVVGASSGGVVSVSGDPFTPEKRETNVTLARVMEALEPRINSLRATVTEEAKTEVVGALMKSLEGWGETSRRHENTLLGERIIVLDKHERAFSQTVNNGEPAIQLKLPSPDLNGVSFMTPESAKKVCDHLAERWPDSGPYVARDFQDYAKEKYAETLKLLKSIRERVYDFPNGFRSEAENMYGWLRHEGFSPEWDTGERDGKHHMGITIPVHEVPQLRIFQKTNPARWGNHPDVAQAMKDNQREIEEQSKINREKLAKLTPEQRDWIEVIHYETHLHLPQALELNERLHELAAQHFKLANMDVSESGLSKRQEQAREAIEQQITELLDGVPNVKGPHFVYDPRGTTVGVKFESGRADSITGSYKVPLNPERVKALGDEPFWDAYPAKTEYVVLTIEETGNAAFVDLGRDQEVARIIDEAADNIASHASIGDADFALRDVNGNRVGRVEVTTVTPTGDVPDGTVRLAIETGNAAFEHDANLEVSLLLRGAAEKVRDGEHVFALHDTNGNMVGKFEYREEPSLAKDGVIDMNEAINSGRVYLAEDGWSGIADGEYRFIVTAPDFEPGYGQGEGDVWLVNAKGEIADGYESPQSVRETLFRELNRDEKSDLRAVVEGRVPFEEYERRFSDDDPELA
;
A
#
# COMPACT_ATOMS: atom_id res chain seq x y z
N MET A 1 22.33 -23.24 -19.95
CA MET A 1 22.72 -21.89 -19.51
C MET A 1 22.18 -21.75 -18.10
N MET A 2 23.03 -21.60 -17.09
CA MET A 2 22.56 -21.34 -15.72
C MET A 2 21.96 -19.92 -15.69
N ALA A 3 20.68 -19.81 -15.30
CA ALA A 3 20.03 -18.52 -15.11
C ALA A 3 20.78 -17.72 -14.03
N SER A 4 20.93 -16.42 -14.23
CA SER A 4 21.55 -15.56 -13.22
C SER A 4 20.73 -15.53 -11.92
N ILE A 5 21.38 -15.21 -10.80
CA ILE A 5 20.72 -15.03 -9.50
C ILE A 5 19.60 -13.99 -9.61
N LYS A 6 19.77 -12.95 -10.44
CA LYS A 6 18.74 -11.94 -10.67
C LYS A 6 17.52 -12.54 -11.37
N GLU A 7 17.72 -13.25 -12.48
CA GLU A 7 16.64 -13.87 -13.26
C GLU A 7 15.86 -14.91 -12.44
N THR A 8 16.55 -15.73 -11.64
CA THR A 8 15.89 -16.72 -10.77
C THR A 8 15.06 -16.05 -9.67
N ARG A 9 15.57 -14.97 -9.06
CA ARG A 9 14.85 -14.20 -8.04
C ARG A 9 13.62 -13.52 -8.61
N ASP A 10 13.74 -12.92 -9.79
CA ASP A 10 12.64 -12.22 -10.45
C ASP A 10 11.56 -13.21 -10.90
N ALA A 11 11.96 -14.38 -11.40
CA ALA A 11 11.05 -15.48 -11.74
C ALA A 11 10.29 -16.01 -10.51
N ILE A 12 10.92 -16.11 -9.34
CA ILE A 12 10.25 -16.52 -8.09
C ILE A 12 9.27 -15.43 -7.61
N LYS A 13 9.66 -14.15 -7.66
CA LYS A 13 8.80 -13.03 -7.24
C LYS A 13 7.58 -12.81 -8.15
N ALA A 14 7.67 -13.23 -9.41
CA ALA A 14 6.54 -13.21 -10.34
C ALA A 14 5.45 -14.23 -10.00
N LEU A 15 5.76 -15.23 -9.14
CA LEU A 15 4.79 -16.25 -8.73
C LEU A 15 3.86 -15.71 -7.62
N PRO A 16 2.54 -15.98 -7.70
CA PRO A 16 1.58 -15.50 -6.72
C PRO A 16 1.95 -15.84 -5.28
N GLY A 17 2.06 -14.81 -4.44
CA GLY A 17 2.30 -14.95 -3.00
C GLY A 17 3.72 -15.35 -2.61
N MET A 18 4.67 -15.42 -3.54
CA MET A 18 6.03 -15.87 -3.26
C MET A 18 7.01 -14.71 -3.00
N THR A 19 8.09 -15.02 -2.27
CA THR A 19 9.28 -14.18 -2.15
C THR A 19 10.53 -15.07 -2.03
N ALA A 20 11.69 -14.52 -2.38
CA ALA A 20 12.96 -15.19 -2.22
C ALA A 20 14.12 -14.25 -1.87
N LEU A 21 15.02 -14.74 -1.03
CA LEU A 21 16.30 -14.12 -0.71
C LEU A 21 17.42 -15.08 -1.14
N HIS A 22 18.57 -14.53 -1.53
CA HIS A 22 19.78 -15.32 -1.77
C HIS A 22 20.93 -14.63 -1.07
N ALA A 23 21.50 -15.31 -0.06
CA ALA A 23 22.61 -14.86 0.76
C ALA A 23 23.55 -16.05 0.97
N ASP A 24 24.87 -15.79 1.00
CA ASP A 24 25.90 -16.80 1.26
C ASP A 24 25.87 -18.07 0.36
N GLY A 25 25.32 -17.95 -0.85
CA GLY A 25 25.22 -19.06 -1.81
C GLY A 25 23.99 -19.97 -1.61
N GLU A 26 23.07 -19.59 -0.73
CA GLU A 26 21.84 -20.32 -0.44
C GLU A 26 20.60 -19.46 -0.71
N TRP A 27 19.59 -20.08 -1.32
CA TRP A 27 18.27 -19.51 -1.57
C TRP A 27 17.34 -19.79 -0.40
N ARG A 28 16.67 -18.76 0.10
CA ARG A 28 15.51 -18.86 1.00
C ARG A 28 14.24 -18.52 0.22
N VAL A 29 13.40 -19.50 -0.03
CA VAL A 29 12.12 -19.37 -0.77
C VAL A 29 10.96 -19.51 0.21
N THR A 30 10.05 -18.53 0.26
CA THR A 30 8.91 -18.56 1.19
C THR A 30 7.73 -17.73 0.70
N ILE A 31 6.59 -17.78 1.40
CA ILE A 31 5.41 -16.95 1.13
C ILE A 31 5.67 -15.51 1.59
N ASN A 32 5.16 -14.53 0.86
CA ASN A 32 5.26 -13.13 1.23
C ASN A 32 4.52 -12.85 2.55
N LEU A 33 5.22 -12.23 3.51
CA LEU A 33 4.70 -11.93 4.85
C LEU A 33 3.41 -11.10 4.82
N TYR A 34 3.31 -10.17 3.86
CA TYR A 34 2.10 -9.37 3.66
C TYR A 34 0.90 -10.25 3.28
N ARG A 35 1.09 -11.24 2.40
CA ARG A 35 0.02 -12.18 2.00
C ARG A 35 -0.38 -13.11 3.12
N LEU A 36 0.56 -13.51 3.99
CA LEU A 36 0.27 -14.25 5.22
C LEU A 36 -0.59 -13.41 6.18
N SER A 37 -0.27 -12.13 6.36
CA SER A 37 -1.06 -11.23 7.21
C SER A 37 -2.46 -10.94 6.66
N GLU A 38 -2.64 -10.89 5.34
CA GLU A 38 -3.97 -10.78 4.72
C GLU A 38 -4.82 -12.03 4.96
N ARG A 39 -4.21 -13.23 4.95
CA ARG A 39 -4.94 -14.49 5.16
C ARG A 39 -5.31 -14.73 6.63
N TYR A 40 -4.50 -14.23 7.57
CA TYR A 40 -4.69 -14.42 9.01
C TYR A 40 -4.74 -13.09 9.77
N PRO A 41 -5.80 -12.27 9.57
CA PRO A 41 -5.88 -10.92 10.14
C PRO A 41 -6.07 -10.91 11.67
N ASP A 42 -6.45 -12.05 12.27
CA ASP A 42 -6.58 -12.26 13.70
C ASP A 42 -5.26 -12.63 14.39
N LYS A 43 -4.19 -12.88 13.61
CA LYS A 43 -2.87 -13.24 14.11
C LYS A 43 -1.92 -12.06 14.10
N ASN A 44 -1.01 -12.03 15.08
CA ASN A 44 -0.01 -10.97 15.18
C ASN A 44 1.17 -11.21 14.23
N THR A 45 1.98 -10.19 14.01
CA THR A 45 3.14 -10.24 13.10
C THR A 45 4.15 -11.33 13.48
N ALA A 46 4.38 -11.53 14.78
CA ALA A 46 5.31 -12.56 15.27
C ALA A 46 4.88 -13.98 14.84
N TRP A 47 3.58 -14.28 14.93
CA TRP A 47 3.04 -15.55 14.43
C TRP A 47 3.19 -15.68 12.91
N CYS A 48 2.99 -14.60 12.15
CA CYS A 48 3.18 -14.60 10.69
C CYS A 48 4.63 -14.80 10.29
N GLU A 49 5.60 -14.24 11.05
CA GLU A 49 7.04 -14.43 10.83
C GLU A 49 7.47 -15.86 11.17
N GLU A 50 7.01 -16.40 12.30
CA GLU A 50 7.24 -17.79 12.69
C GLU A 50 6.67 -18.75 11.63
N LYS A 51 5.45 -18.51 11.16
CA LYS A 51 4.83 -19.28 10.08
C LYS A 51 5.54 -19.13 8.74
N GLN A 52 6.02 -17.93 8.41
CA GLN A 52 6.79 -17.71 7.20
C GLN A 52 8.11 -18.50 7.24
N GLU A 53 8.74 -18.61 8.40
CA GLU A 53 9.96 -19.38 8.60
C GLU A 53 9.71 -20.89 8.61
N GLU A 54 8.63 -21.37 9.23
CA GLU A 54 8.18 -22.77 9.13
C GLU A 54 7.93 -23.21 7.68
N MET A 55 7.45 -22.28 6.85
CA MET A 55 7.19 -22.51 5.43
C MET A 55 8.41 -22.26 4.53
N ALA A 56 9.51 -21.75 5.06
CA ALA A 56 10.68 -21.42 4.26
C ALA A 56 11.42 -22.68 3.77
N TYR A 57 11.82 -22.66 2.51
CA TYR A 57 12.64 -23.69 1.91
C TYR A 57 14.02 -23.14 1.56
N TYR A 58 15.06 -23.89 1.93
CA TYR A 58 16.45 -23.52 1.74
C TYR A 58 17.12 -24.46 0.73
N THR A 59 17.80 -23.92 -0.28
CA THR A 59 18.51 -24.71 -1.29
C THR A 59 19.66 -23.92 -1.92
N THR A 60 20.74 -24.59 -2.29
CA THR A 60 21.86 -23.97 -3.02
C THR A 60 21.67 -24.03 -4.54
N ASP A 61 20.61 -24.69 -5.02
CA ASP A 61 20.32 -24.87 -6.45
C ASP A 61 19.19 -23.93 -6.91
N ALA A 62 19.48 -23.13 -7.94
CA ALA A 62 18.57 -22.13 -8.49
C ALA A 62 17.34 -22.76 -9.20
N GLU A 63 17.51 -23.90 -9.86
CA GLU A 63 16.42 -24.60 -10.53
C GLU A 63 15.48 -25.25 -9.50
N ASP A 64 16.04 -25.81 -8.43
CA ASP A 64 15.29 -26.36 -7.31
C ASP A 64 14.52 -25.28 -6.53
N ALA A 65 15.14 -24.10 -6.32
CA ALA A 65 14.49 -22.94 -5.71
C ALA A 65 13.26 -22.50 -6.50
N LEU A 66 13.38 -22.38 -7.84
CA LEU A 66 12.28 -22.00 -8.70
C LEU A 66 11.19 -23.08 -8.79
N ALA A 67 11.57 -24.36 -8.88
CA ALA A 67 10.62 -25.47 -8.92
C ALA A 67 9.81 -25.57 -7.61
N THR A 68 10.46 -25.35 -6.47
CA THR A 68 9.80 -25.35 -5.16
C THR A 68 8.89 -24.13 -5.00
N ALA A 69 9.33 -22.95 -5.44
CA ALA A 69 8.48 -21.76 -5.43
C ALA A 69 7.17 -21.93 -6.22
N LYS A 70 7.22 -22.60 -7.38
CA LYS A 70 6.02 -22.89 -8.19
C LYS A 70 5.02 -23.77 -7.42
N LYS A 71 5.50 -24.85 -6.79
CA LYS A 71 4.64 -25.75 -6.00
C LYS A 71 4.03 -25.06 -4.78
N MET A 72 4.82 -24.23 -4.08
CA MET A 72 4.34 -23.47 -2.93
C MET A 72 3.28 -22.45 -3.33
N SER A 73 3.48 -21.74 -4.46
CA SER A 73 2.51 -20.79 -5.00
C SER A 73 1.19 -21.48 -5.41
N GLU A 74 1.27 -22.62 -6.10
CA GLU A 74 0.10 -23.42 -6.48
C GLU A 74 -0.70 -23.89 -5.25
N ALA A 75 -0.01 -24.39 -4.22
CA ALA A 75 -0.64 -24.79 -2.95
C ALA A 75 -1.29 -23.60 -2.24
N TRP A 76 -0.60 -22.45 -2.19
CA TRP A 76 -1.10 -21.23 -1.57
C TRP A 76 -2.38 -20.71 -2.24
N VAL A 77 -2.43 -20.71 -3.58
CA VAL A 77 -3.61 -20.29 -4.34
C VAL A 77 -4.77 -21.28 -4.19
N ALA A 78 -4.49 -22.60 -4.23
CA ALA A 78 -5.51 -23.63 -4.07
C ALA A 78 -6.17 -23.60 -2.67
N GLU A 79 -5.39 -23.29 -1.63
CA GLU A 79 -5.91 -23.12 -0.26
C GLU A 79 -6.79 -21.87 -0.14
N ALA A 80 -6.40 -20.74 -0.78
CA ALA A 80 -7.22 -19.53 -0.85
C ALA A 80 -8.61 -19.79 -1.44
N GLN A 81 -8.65 -20.61 -2.51
CA GLN A 81 -9.89 -20.93 -3.20
C GLN A 81 -10.81 -21.86 -2.38
N ARG A 82 -10.23 -22.71 -1.51
CA ARG A 82 -11.00 -23.55 -0.57
C ARG A 82 -11.62 -22.72 0.55
N ASP A 83 -10.86 -21.78 1.12
CA ASP A 83 -11.34 -20.93 2.23
C ASP A 83 -12.49 -20.02 1.79
N VAL A 84 -12.39 -19.42 0.60
CA VAL A 84 -13.47 -18.61 0.00
C VAL A 84 -14.72 -19.44 -0.29
N SER A 85 -14.56 -20.70 -0.73
CA SER A 85 -15.69 -21.59 -1.01
C SER A 85 -16.39 -22.12 0.26
N ALA A 86 -15.66 -22.22 1.38
CA ALA A 86 -16.22 -22.63 2.67
C ALA A 86 -17.01 -21.50 3.34
N ASP A 87 -16.55 -20.25 3.24
CA ASP A 87 -17.21 -19.06 3.84
C ASP A 87 -18.46 -18.62 3.04
N ALA A 88 -18.47 -18.81 1.71
CA ALA A 88 -19.62 -18.48 0.86
C ALA A 88 -20.85 -19.39 1.07
N GLY A 89 -20.69 -20.57 1.68
CA GLY A 89 -21.74 -21.55 1.90
C GLY A 89 -22.47 -21.43 3.25
N GLN A 90 -21.95 -20.63 4.20
CA GLN A 90 -22.58 -20.45 5.50
C GLN A 90 -23.64 -19.35 5.46
N VAL A 91 -24.86 -19.70 5.89
CA VAL A 91 -25.98 -18.76 6.05
C VAL A 91 -26.07 -18.31 7.50
N ASN A 92 -26.27 -17.02 7.72
CA ASN A 92 -26.50 -16.46 9.04
C ASN A 92 -27.92 -16.76 9.57
N ASP A 93 -28.23 -16.37 10.81
CA ASP A 93 -29.54 -16.60 11.44
C ASP A 93 -30.72 -15.95 10.68
N ALA A 94 -30.45 -14.99 9.80
CA ALA A 94 -31.43 -14.37 8.92
C ALA A 94 -31.62 -15.13 7.58
N GLY A 95 -30.89 -16.22 7.37
CA GLY A 95 -30.91 -17.04 6.15
C GLY A 95 -30.11 -16.45 4.99
N LEU A 96 -29.23 -15.47 5.25
CA LEU A 96 -28.42 -14.78 4.25
C LEU A 96 -27.00 -15.33 4.23
N THR A 97 -26.43 -15.52 3.04
CA THR A 97 -24.98 -15.73 2.89
C THR A 97 -24.24 -14.42 3.12
N LYS A 98 -22.93 -14.49 3.42
CA LYS A 98 -22.09 -13.31 3.66
C LYS A 98 -22.14 -12.27 2.52
N PRO A 99 -22.05 -12.63 1.22
CA PRO A 99 -22.20 -11.66 0.13
C PRO A 99 -23.60 -11.04 0.05
N GLN A 100 -24.65 -11.80 0.42
CA GLN A 100 -26.02 -11.28 0.47
C GLN A 100 -26.22 -10.30 1.62
N GLN A 101 -25.59 -10.56 2.77
CA GLN A 101 -25.60 -9.67 3.93
C GLN A 101 -24.87 -8.35 3.62
N GLU A 102 -23.67 -8.42 3.05
CA GLU A 102 -22.87 -7.25 2.66
C GLU A 102 -23.62 -6.37 1.63
N ALA A 103 -24.21 -6.99 0.61
CA ALA A 103 -25.01 -6.27 -0.37
C ALA A 103 -26.26 -5.61 0.24
N LEU A 104 -26.89 -6.26 1.24
CA LEU A 104 -28.05 -5.73 1.96
C LEU A 104 -27.68 -4.55 2.87
N ASP A 105 -26.54 -4.65 3.56
CA ASP A 105 -26.03 -3.60 4.44
C ASP A 105 -25.59 -2.36 3.64
N ALA A 106 -24.87 -2.55 2.54
CA ALA A 106 -24.51 -1.46 1.63
C ALA A 106 -25.76 -0.79 1.03
N PHE A 107 -26.78 -1.56 0.66
CA PHE A 107 -28.05 -1.02 0.16
C PHE A 107 -28.82 -0.24 1.24
N ARG A 108 -28.80 -0.74 2.48
CA ARG A 108 -29.42 -0.07 3.63
C ARG A 108 -28.74 1.26 3.94
N GLU A 109 -27.42 1.29 3.94
CA GLU A 109 -26.64 2.50 4.16
C GLU A 109 -26.92 3.56 3.08
N ALA A 110 -26.91 3.15 1.81
CA ALA A 110 -27.14 4.04 0.68
C ALA A 110 -28.56 4.63 0.61
N LYS A 111 -29.59 3.91 1.10
CA LYS A 111 -31.01 4.32 1.00
C LYS A 111 -31.64 4.78 2.32
N GLY A 112 -30.94 4.63 3.45
CA GLY A 112 -31.37 5.11 4.76
C GLY A 112 -32.70 4.52 5.24
N ARG A 113 -33.50 5.28 6.00
CA ARG A 113 -34.71 4.78 6.70
C ARG A 113 -35.75 4.07 5.81
N ASN A 114 -35.79 4.39 4.52
CA ASN A 114 -36.76 3.83 3.58
C ASN A 114 -36.20 2.68 2.71
N TRP A 115 -35.04 2.13 3.08
CA TRP A 115 -34.32 1.13 2.28
C TRP A 115 -35.16 -0.11 1.93
N LYS A 116 -36.02 -0.60 2.82
CA LYS A 116 -36.89 -1.76 2.55
C LYS A 116 -37.90 -1.50 1.44
N SER A 117 -38.54 -0.32 1.44
CA SER A 117 -39.49 0.07 0.40
C SER A 117 -38.80 0.27 -0.94
N ALA A 118 -37.60 0.87 -0.92
CA ALA A 118 -36.77 1.04 -2.12
C ALA A 118 -36.30 -0.30 -2.69
N LEU A 119 -35.86 -1.23 -1.83
CA LEU A 119 -35.41 -2.56 -2.24
C LEU A 119 -36.56 -3.36 -2.86
N ARG A 120 -37.76 -3.28 -2.27
CA ARG A 120 -38.95 -3.95 -2.81
C ARG A 120 -39.35 -3.41 -4.19
N ALA A 121 -39.30 -2.09 -4.39
CA ALA A 121 -39.56 -1.48 -5.69
C ALA A 121 -38.50 -1.89 -6.75
N ASN A 122 -37.24 -2.01 -6.33
CA ASN A 122 -36.15 -2.47 -7.20
C ASN A 122 -36.27 -3.96 -7.55
N TRP A 123 -36.73 -4.78 -6.60
CA TRP A 123 -37.05 -6.20 -6.84
C TRP A 123 -38.11 -6.37 -7.92
N GLU A 124 -39.17 -5.56 -7.91
CA GLU A 124 -40.23 -5.63 -8.94
C GLU A 124 -39.72 -5.27 -10.34
N ARG A 125 -38.76 -4.34 -10.43
CA ARG A 125 -38.19 -3.86 -11.70
C ARG A 125 -36.97 -4.64 -12.17
N ALA A 126 -36.45 -5.57 -11.36
CA ALA A 126 -35.17 -6.25 -11.55
C ALA A 126 -34.02 -5.26 -11.87
N SER A 127 -34.05 -4.07 -11.26
CA SER A 127 -33.12 -2.98 -11.54
C SER A 127 -32.74 -2.29 -10.23
N TYR A 128 -31.43 -2.19 -9.98
CA TYR A 128 -30.84 -1.72 -8.72
C TYR A 128 -29.99 -0.47 -8.96
N PRO A 129 -30.60 0.71 -9.19
CA PRO A 129 -29.86 1.92 -9.50
C PRO A 129 -29.01 2.40 -8.31
N GLY A 130 -27.71 2.61 -8.58
CA GLY A 130 -26.72 3.07 -7.61
C GLY A 130 -26.07 1.95 -6.80
N VAL A 131 -26.04 0.72 -7.33
CA VAL A 131 -25.47 -0.48 -6.68
C VAL A 131 -24.55 -1.17 -7.69
N SER A 132 -23.45 -1.79 -7.25
CA SER A 132 -22.55 -2.55 -8.14
C SER A 132 -23.25 -3.77 -8.76
N ALA A 133 -22.73 -4.29 -9.88
CA ALA A 133 -23.29 -5.47 -10.54
C ALA A 133 -23.34 -6.69 -9.61
N ASP A 134 -22.31 -6.88 -8.78
CA ASP A 134 -22.21 -7.99 -7.83
C ASP A 134 -23.23 -7.87 -6.69
N HIS A 135 -23.38 -6.67 -6.12
CA HIS A 135 -24.40 -6.42 -5.11
C HIS A 135 -25.81 -6.49 -5.69
N ALA A 136 -26.02 -6.06 -6.94
CA ALA A 136 -27.30 -6.21 -7.63
C ALA A 136 -27.66 -7.69 -7.84
N ALA A 137 -26.69 -8.51 -8.24
CA ALA A 137 -26.84 -9.96 -8.36
C ALA A 137 -27.15 -10.61 -7.00
N ALA A 138 -26.42 -10.26 -5.94
CA ALA A 138 -26.65 -10.77 -4.59
C ALA A 138 -28.03 -10.37 -4.04
N LEU A 139 -28.46 -9.10 -4.20
CA LEU A 139 -29.79 -8.64 -3.81
C LEU A 139 -30.92 -9.30 -4.61
N GLN A 140 -30.68 -9.60 -5.89
CA GLN A 140 -31.61 -10.36 -6.71
C GLN A 140 -31.67 -11.83 -6.29
N GLN A 141 -30.55 -12.42 -5.84
CA GLN A 141 -30.55 -13.75 -5.24
C GLN A 141 -31.32 -13.77 -3.91
N VAL A 142 -31.19 -12.76 -3.05
CA VAL A 142 -32.02 -12.63 -1.83
C VAL A 142 -33.51 -12.67 -2.17
N ARG A 143 -33.92 -11.93 -3.20
CA ARG A 143 -35.32 -11.97 -3.69
C ARG A 143 -35.70 -13.38 -4.16
N ASN A 144 -34.86 -14.03 -4.95
CA ASN A 144 -35.14 -15.34 -5.54
C ASN A 144 -35.18 -16.46 -4.48
N THR A 145 -34.35 -16.36 -3.44
CA THR A 145 -34.18 -17.40 -2.43
C THR A 145 -35.11 -17.23 -1.22
N LEU A 146 -35.31 -15.98 -0.74
CA LEU A 146 -36.06 -15.71 0.49
C LEU A 146 -37.42 -15.02 0.24
N GLY A 147 -37.60 -14.42 -0.94
CA GLY A 147 -38.87 -13.84 -1.37
C GLY A 147 -39.22 -12.47 -0.76
N PRO A 148 -40.20 -11.74 -1.33
CA PRO A 148 -40.57 -10.40 -0.86
C PRO A 148 -41.13 -10.33 0.57
N GLU A 149 -41.74 -11.42 1.04
CA GLU A 149 -42.30 -11.49 2.41
C GLU A 149 -41.21 -11.52 3.48
N TRP A 150 -40.06 -12.12 3.18
CA TRP A 150 -38.91 -12.16 4.09
C TRP A 150 -38.46 -10.74 4.44
N LEU A 151 -38.42 -9.80 3.49
CA LEU A 151 -37.98 -8.42 3.75
C LEU A 151 -38.88 -7.68 4.76
N THR A 152 -40.16 -8.08 4.82
CA THR A 152 -41.13 -7.50 5.76
C THR A 152 -40.92 -8.04 7.18
N LYS A 153 -40.47 -9.30 7.29
CA LYS A 153 -40.17 -9.99 8.56
C LYS A 153 -38.73 -9.75 9.04
N TYR A 154 -37.81 -9.47 8.11
CA TYR A 154 -36.40 -9.25 8.39
C TYR A 154 -36.22 -8.08 9.36
N ARG A 155 -35.65 -8.36 10.53
CA ARG A 155 -35.18 -7.32 11.44
C ARG A 155 -33.68 -7.23 11.25
N ALA A 156 -33.21 -6.02 10.93
CA ALA A 156 -31.78 -5.77 11.02
C ALA A 156 -31.33 -6.07 12.45
N PRO A 157 -30.21 -6.76 12.67
CA PRO A 157 -29.66 -6.92 14.00
C PRO A 157 -29.44 -5.53 14.59
N GLU A 158 -30.12 -5.26 15.70
CA GLU A 158 -29.89 -4.08 16.53
C GLU A 158 -28.54 -4.31 17.22
N PRO A 159 -27.65 -3.30 17.31
CA PRO A 159 -26.39 -3.48 18.03
C PRO A 159 -26.73 -3.92 19.45
N GLU A 160 -26.28 -5.11 19.84
CA GLU A 160 -26.63 -5.71 21.13
C GLU A 160 -26.30 -4.74 22.26
N ALA A 161 -27.32 -4.32 23.00
CA ALA A 161 -27.16 -3.62 24.25
C ALA A 161 -26.71 -4.65 25.30
N PRO A 162 -25.68 -4.36 26.12
CA PRO A 162 -25.23 -5.29 27.13
C PRO A 162 -26.34 -5.49 28.17
N GLU A 163 -26.75 -6.75 28.36
CA GLU A 163 -27.67 -7.14 29.43
C GLU A 163 -27.08 -6.76 30.79
N GLN A 164 -27.60 -5.70 31.40
CA GLN A 164 -27.32 -5.36 32.80
C GLN A 164 -27.97 -6.41 33.72
N ARG A 165 -27.20 -7.43 34.11
CA ARG A 165 -27.50 -8.18 35.34
C ARG A 165 -26.88 -7.46 36.52
N THR A 166 -27.73 -6.86 37.35
CA THR A 166 -27.37 -6.36 38.68
C THR A 166 -27.03 -7.56 39.55
N ILE A 167 -25.74 -7.81 39.78
CA ILE A 167 -25.30 -8.79 40.76
C ILE A 167 -25.22 -8.07 42.11
N ASP A 168 -26.09 -8.44 43.03
CA ASP A 168 -26.03 -8.07 44.44
C ASP A 168 -24.85 -8.83 45.10
N PRO A 169 -23.77 -8.15 45.55
CA PRO A 169 -22.55 -8.82 46.01
C PRO A 169 -22.68 -9.54 47.38
N LEU A 170 -23.89 -9.61 47.96
CA LEU A 170 -24.11 -10.19 49.29
C LEU A 170 -25.11 -11.36 49.32
N ALA A 171 -25.62 -11.83 48.18
CA ALA A 171 -26.62 -12.91 48.13
C ALA A 171 -26.04 -14.34 47.99
N GLU A 172 -24.74 -14.53 47.76
CA GLU A 172 -24.13 -15.86 47.54
C GLU A 172 -23.54 -16.53 48.80
N ARG A 173 -24.04 -16.23 50.01
CA ARG A 173 -23.59 -16.93 51.23
C ARG A 173 -24.41 -18.14 51.66
N ASP A 174 -25.56 -18.40 51.05
CA ASP A 174 -26.48 -19.44 51.54
C ASP A 174 -27.06 -20.31 50.41
N TYR A 175 -26.24 -21.01 49.62
CA TYR A 175 -26.72 -22.20 48.88
C TYR A 175 -25.60 -23.10 48.33
N PHE A 176 -24.88 -23.81 49.20
CA PHE A 176 -24.17 -25.03 48.78
C PHE A 176 -24.44 -26.14 49.81
N PRO A 177 -25.11 -27.24 49.43
CA PRO A 177 -25.31 -28.36 50.34
C PRO A 177 -23.95 -28.96 50.70
N GLU A 178 -23.73 -29.28 51.98
CA GLU A 178 -22.54 -30.02 52.39
C GLU A 178 -22.48 -31.33 51.58
N PRO A 179 -21.39 -31.59 50.83
CA PRO A 179 -21.30 -32.80 50.04
C PRO A 179 -21.18 -34.00 50.97
N SER A 180 -22.22 -34.82 51.02
CA SER A 180 -22.19 -36.16 51.56
C SER A 180 -21.29 -37.02 50.67
N ALA A 181 -20.01 -37.19 51.01
CA ALA A 181 -19.18 -38.16 50.30
C ALA A 181 -18.04 -38.74 51.15
N SER A 182 -18.07 -40.07 51.22
CA SER A 182 -17.36 -41.02 52.06
C SER A 182 -15.90 -41.33 51.66
N TRP A 183 -15.26 -40.47 50.87
CA TRP A 183 -13.91 -40.79 50.38
C TRP A 183 -12.84 -40.54 51.44
N GLU A 184 -12.41 -41.61 52.12
CA GLU A 184 -11.36 -41.55 53.13
C GLU A 184 -10.02 -41.08 52.53
N ALA A 185 -9.34 -40.19 53.25
CA ALA A 185 -8.03 -39.67 52.85
C ALA A 185 -7.03 -40.83 52.69
N GLY A 186 -6.58 -41.09 51.46
CA GLY A 186 -5.66 -42.19 51.13
C GLY A 186 -6.32 -43.42 50.50
N ARG A 187 -7.66 -43.48 50.38
CA ARG A 187 -8.34 -44.50 49.58
C ARG A 187 -8.00 -44.31 48.10
N GLU A 188 -7.52 -45.37 47.47
CA GLU A 188 -7.20 -45.44 46.06
C GLU A 188 -8.42 -45.84 45.23
N ALA A 189 -8.63 -45.21 44.08
CA ALA A 189 -9.68 -45.63 43.15
C ALA A 189 -9.26 -46.91 42.39
N LYS A 190 -10.09 -47.96 42.46
CA LYS A 190 -9.80 -49.29 41.87
C LYS A 190 -10.82 -49.75 40.84
N THR A 191 -11.99 -49.12 40.82
CA THR A 191 -13.09 -49.43 39.91
C THR A 191 -13.56 -48.18 39.15
N LEU A 192 -14.47 -48.37 38.18
CA LEU A 192 -15.09 -47.24 37.48
C LEU A 192 -15.89 -46.34 38.43
N ASP A 193 -16.67 -46.95 39.32
CA ASP A 193 -17.51 -46.21 40.27
C ASP A 193 -16.66 -45.49 41.32
N ASP A 194 -15.56 -46.11 41.75
CA ASP A 194 -14.55 -45.45 42.59
C ASP A 194 -13.94 -44.20 41.91
N ALA A 195 -13.61 -44.29 40.63
CA ALA A 195 -13.04 -43.17 39.88
C ALA A 195 -14.05 -42.03 39.69
N LYS A 196 -15.34 -42.37 39.49
CA LYS A 196 -16.43 -41.38 39.40
C LYS A 196 -16.69 -40.70 40.74
N GLU A 197 -16.74 -41.47 41.84
CA GLU A 197 -16.89 -40.95 43.20
C GLU A 197 -15.72 -40.01 43.54
N LEU A 198 -14.49 -40.43 43.25
CA LEU A 198 -13.28 -39.64 43.48
C LEU A 198 -13.27 -38.32 42.69
N ALA A 199 -13.64 -38.36 41.40
CA ALA A 199 -13.74 -37.18 40.55
C ALA A 199 -14.85 -36.22 41.02
N GLY A 200 -16.01 -36.75 41.41
CA GLY A 200 -17.11 -35.96 41.98
C GLY A 200 -16.70 -35.24 43.27
N VAL A 201 -16.00 -35.93 44.17
CA VAL A 201 -15.47 -35.33 45.41
C VAL A 201 -14.46 -34.22 45.12
N ALA A 202 -13.55 -34.43 44.16
CA ALA A 202 -12.57 -33.42 43.77
C ALA A 202 -13.23 -32.16 43.18
N LEU A 203 -14.22 -32.33 42.30
CA LEU A 203 -14.98 -31.22 41.70
C LEU A 203 -15.80 -30.45 42.73
N ALA A 204 -16.49 -31.16 43.65
CA ALA A 204 -17.25 -30.55 44.72
C ALA A 204 -16.35 -29.73 45.67
N LYS A 205 -15.14 -30.22 46.00
CA LYS A 205 -14.16 -29.47 46.80
C LYS A 205 -13.68 -28.18 46.13
N LEU A 206 -13.75 -28.12 44.79
CA LEU A 206 -13.41 -26.94 44.00
C LEU A 206 -14.63 -26.06 43.69
N GLY A 207 -15.80 -26.38 44.26
CA GLY A 207 -17.04 -25.61 44.11
C GLY A 207 -17.71 -25.76 42.74
N LEU A 208 -17.50 -26.89 42.06
CA LEU A 208 -18.09 -27.20 40.76
C LEU A 208 -19.25 -28.20 40.90
N PRO A 209 -20.24 -28.16 39.98
CA PRO A 209 -21.39 -29.06 40.02
C PRO A 209 -20.99 -30.53 39.79
N GLU A 210 -21.83 -31.44 40.26
CA GLU A 210 -21.60 -32.88 40.12
C GLU A 210 -21.60 -33.30 38.64
N PRO A 211 -20.60 -34.07 38.18
CA PRO A 211 -20.45 -34.42 36.76
C PRO A 211 -21.55 -35.38 36.29
N THR A 212 -22.14 -35.09 35.13
CA THR A 212 -23.05 -36.01 34.44
C THR A 212 -22.28 -36.90 33.47
N TRP A 213 -22.18 -38.19 33.77
CA TRP A 213 -21.34 -39.13 33.03
C TRP A 213 -22.01 -39.70 31.75
N ARG A 214 -21.22 -39.83 30.68
CA ARG A 214 -21.58 -40.47 29.41
C ARG A 214 -20.56 -41.53 29.00
N PRO A 215 -20.99 -42.71 28.51
CA PRO A 215 -20.08 -43.77 28.08
C PRO A 215 -19.35 -43.49 26.76
N SER A 216 -18.11 -43.95 26.66
CA SER A 216 -17.30 -43.94 25.44
C SER A 216 -17.66 -45.09 24.51
N VAL A 217 -17.96 -44.79 23.24
CA VAL A 217 -18.19 -45.79 22.20
C VAL A 217 -16.84 -46.07 21.51
N GLY A 218 -16.28 -47.27 21.70
CA GLY A 218 -15.12 -47.76 20.91
C GLY A 218 -13.75 -47.83 21.59
N SER A 219 -13.63 -47.72 22.91
CA SER A 219 -12.35 -47.86 23.63
C SER A 219 -12.08 -49.29 24.14
N VAL A 220 -10.80 -49.68 24.21
CA VAL A 220 -10.32 -51.04 24.57
C VAL A 220 -10.55 -51.38 26.06
N ALA A 221 -10.96 -50.42 26.88
CA ALA A 221 -11.44 -50.59 28.26
C ALA A 221 -12.59 -49.60 28.50
N PRO A 222 -13.63 -49.92 29.32
CA PRO A 222 -14.76 -49.02 29.51
C PRO A 222 -14.34 -47.72 30.20
N TRP A 223 -14.48 -46.60 29.49
CA TRP A 223 -14.32 -45.22 29.94
C TRP A 223 -15.65 -44.49 29.89
N GLU A 224 -15.86 -43.59 30.85
CA GLU A 224 -16.95 -42.62 30.83
C GLU A 224 -16.38 -41.20 30.97
N TYR A 225 -17.06 -40.23 30.38
CA TYR A 225 -16.65 -38.82 30.37
C TYR A 225 -17.80 -37.92 30.83
N ALA A 226 -17.49 -36.75 31.38
CA ALA A 226 -18.45 -35.73 31.77
C ALA A 226 -17.92 -34.36 31.36
N ASP A 227 -18.79 -33.49 30.86
CA ASP A 227 -18.46 -32.08 30.63
C ASP A 227 -18.84 -31.28 31.88
N VAL A 228 -17.92 -30.50 32.42
CA VAL A 228 -18.10 -29.68 33.62
C VAL A 228 -17.90 -28.23 33.26
N GLU A 229 -18.87 -27.39 33.59
CA GLU A 229 -18.82 -25.96 33.28
C GLU A 229 -18.09 -25.18 34.38
N VAL A 230 -17.10 -24.38 33.99
CA VAL A 230 -16.27 -23.57 34.89
C VAL A 230 -16.52 -22.09 34.61
N GLY A 231 -16.93 -21.33 35.62
CA GLY A 231 -17.20 -19.89 35.49
C GLY A 231 -18.40 -19.53 34.60
N GLY A 232 -19.28 -20.49 34.30
CA GLY A 232 -20.50 -20.28 33.49
C GLY A 232 -20.26 -20.11 31.98
N ARG A 233 -19.06 -20.47 31.47
CA ARG A 233 -18.69 -20.30 30.05
C ARG A 233 -17.81 -21.42 29.48
N GLU A 234 -16.76 -21.88 30.18
CA GLU A 234 -15.83 -22.89 29.65
C GLU A 234 -16.15 -24.32 30.07
N LYS A 235 -15.98 -25.30 29.16
CA LYS A 235 -16.25 -26.72 29.39
C LYS A 235 -14.95 -27.50 29.63
N LEU A 236 -14.81 -28.08 30.81
CA LEU A 236 -13.76 -29.02 31.19
C LEU A 236 -14.26 -30.47 30.98
N VAL A 237 -13.51 -31.31 30.28
CA VAL A 237 -13.90 -32.72 30.09
C VAL A 237 -13.23 -33.58 31.16
N VAL A 238 -13.98 -34.26 32.01
CA VAL A 238 -13.46 -35.19 33.02
C VAL A 238 -13.75 -36.63 32.60
N GLY A 239 -12.77 -37.52 32.66
CA GLY A 239 -12.89 -38.94 32.31
C GLY A 239 -12.66 -39.86 33.50
N ALA A 240 -13.38 -40.97 33.57
CA ALA A 240 -13.20 -42.04 34.54
C ALA A 240 -13.11 -43.40 33.83
N SER A 241 -12.25 -44.29 34.31
CA SER A 241 -12.04 -45.61 33.71
C SER A 241 -12.30 -46.75 34.68
N SER A 242 -12.63 -47.91 34.12
CA SER A 242 -12.75 -49.18 34.86
C SER A 242 -11.50 -49.63 35.63
N GLY A 243 -10.32 -49.08 35.32
CA GLY A 243 -9.08 -49.32 36.06
C GLY A 243 -8.84 -48.35 37.23
N GLY A 244 -9.83 -47.53 37.61
CA GLY A 244 -9.69 -46.57 38.71
C GLY A 244 -8.94 -45.28 38.34
N VAL A 245 -8.76 -44.99 37.05
CA VAL A 245 -8.06 -43.78 36.57
C VAL A 245 -9.05 -42.64 36.31
N VAL A 246 -8.70 -41.43 36.76
CA VAL A 246 -9.38 -40.17 36.44
C VAL A 246 -8.52 -39.37 35.45
N SER A 247 -9.13 -38.79 34.42
CA SER A 247 -8.49 -37.95 33.40
C SER A 247 -9.19 -36.60 33.30
N VAL A 248 -8.48 -35.54 32.90
CA VAL A 248 -9.04 -34.21 32.71
C VAL A 248 -8.51 -33.61 31.41
N SER A 249 -9.42 -33.22 30.51
CA SER A 249 -9.19 -32.63 29.18
C SER A 249 -8.17 -33.38 28.33
N GLY A 250 -8.29 -34.72 28.28
CA GLY A 250 -7.45 -35.57 27.43
C GLY A 250 -6.06 -35.84 27.99
N ASP A 251 -5.76 -35.40 29.22
CA ASP A 251 -4.53 -35.74 29.94
C ASP A 251 -4.84 -36.87 30.94
N PRO A 252 -4.79 -38.16 30.55
CA PRO A 252 -4.56 -39.22 31.51
C PRO A 252 -3.10 -39.06 31.95
N PHE A 253 -2.78 -39.22 33.22
CA PHE A 253 -1.38 -39.41 33.66
C PHE A 253 -0.66 -40.30 32.61
N THR A 254 0.24 -39.66 31.86
CA THR A 254 0.67 -39.88 30.44
C THR A 254 0.39 -41.23 29.74
N PRO A 255 0.23 -41.27 28.40
CA PRO A 255 0.15 -42.50 27.60
C PRO A 255 1.31 -43.50 27.84
N GLU A 256 2.45 -43.02 28.35
CA GLU A 256 3.65 -43.81 28.59
C GLU A 256 3.79 -44.32 30.04
N LYS A 257 3.02 -43.81 31.01
CA LYS A 257 3.01 -44.31 32.40
C LYS A 257 1.62 -44.20 33.03
N ARG A 258 0.81 -45.25 32.84
CA ARG A 258 -0.43 -45.46 33.61
C ARG A 258 -0.09 -45.67 35.08
N GLU A 259 -0.33 -44.68 35.93
CA GLU A 259 -0.43 -44.91 37.38
C GLU A 259 -1.86 -45.33 37.71
N THR A 260 -2.04 -46.62 37.97
CA THR A 260 -3.25 -47.16 38.60
C THR A 260 -3.28 -46.74 40.08
N ASN A 261 -4.47 -46.59 40.67
CA ASN A 261 -4.66 -46.30 42.11
C ASN A 261 -4.43 -44.83 42.54
N VAL A 262 -5.08 -43.88 41.86
CA VAL A 262 -4.92 -42.43 42.16
C VAL A 262 -5.67 -42.05 43.45
N THR A 263 -5.07 -41.19 44.27
CA THR A 263 -5.68 -40.64 45.50
C THR A 263 -6.26 -39.23 45.27
N LEU A 264 -7.16 -38.78 46.15
CA LEU A 264 -7.77 -37.45 46.07
C LEU A 264 -6.73 -36.32 46.01
N ALA A 265 -5.63 -36.42 46.78
CA ALA A 265 -4.58 -35.41 46.78
C ALA A 265 -3.94 -35.23 45.40
N ARG A 266 -3.70 -36.34 44.70
CA ARG A 266 -3.06 -36.33 43.37
C ARG A 266 -4.01 -35.83 42.28
N VAL A 267 -5.30 -36.12 42.41
CA VAL A 267 -6.35 -35.55 41.54
C VAL A 267 -6.45 -34.03 41.75
N MET A 268 -6.45 -33.57 43.01
CA MET A 268 -6.51 -32.14 43.34
C MET A 268 -5.27 -31.36 42.85
N GLU A 269 -4.06 -31.91 42.98
CA GLU A 269 -2.82 -31.30 42.49
C GLU A 269 -2.85 -31.04 40.97
N ALA A 270 -3.58 -31.85 40.21
CA ALA A 270 -3.75 -31.69 38.77
C ALA A 270 -4.93 -30.77 38.39
N LEU A 271 -6.04 -30.82 39.14
CA LEU A 271 -7.28 -30.09 38.84
C LEU A 271 -7.25 -28.62 39.29
N GLU A 272 -6.68 -28.36 40.47
CA GLU A 272 -6.72 -27.04 41.10
C GLU A 272 -6.01 -25.95 40.27
N PRO A 273 -4.80 -26.17 39.71
CA PRO A 273 -4.15 -25.17 38.86
C PRO A 273 -4.93 -24.88 37.57
N ARG A 274 -5.55 -25.91 36.99
CA ARG A 274 -6.33 -25.79 35.73
C ARG A 274 -7.61 -24.99 35.95
N ILE A 275 -8.36 -25.29 37.00
CA ILE A 275 -9.59 -24.55 37.33
C ILE A 275 -9.28 -23.10 37.71
N ASN A 276 -8.19 -22.85 38.45
CA ASN A 276 -7.78 -21.49 38.78
C ASN A 276 -7.33 -20.71 37.53
N SER A 277 -6.65 -21.36 36.58
CA SER A 277 -6.30 -20.76 35.30
C SER A 277 -7.55 -20.37 34.50
N LEU A 278 -8.53 -21.27 34.36
CA LEU A 278 -9.78 -21.01 33.62
C LEU A 278 -10.58 -19.86 34.27
N ARG A 279 -10.68 -19.84 35.60
CA ARG A 279 -11.31 -18.73 36.35
C ARG A 279 -10.61 -17.39 36.11
N ALA A 280 -9.29 -17.37 36.07
CA ALA A 280 -8.53 -16.16 35.79
C ALA A 280 -8.81 -15.63 34.37
N THR A 281 -8.87 -16.52 33.37
CA THR A 281 -9.19 -16.17 31.98
C THR A 281 -10.57 -15.52 31.86
N VAL A 282 -11.61 -16.12 32.45
CA VAL A 282 -12.99 -15.59 32.44
C VAL A 282 -13.08 -14.21 33.10
N THR A 283 -12.29 -13.96 34.14
CA THR A 283 -12.27 -12.68 34.87
C THR A 283 -11.62 -11.56 34.04
N GLU A 284 -10.55 -11.87 33.29
CA GLU A 284 -9.91 -10.91 32.39
C GLU A 284 -10.79 -10.62 31.16
N GLU A 285 -11.45 -11.62 30.59
CA GLU A 285 -12.42 -11.41 29.49
C GLU A 285 -13.58 -10.49 29.89
N ALA A 286 -14.17 -10.71 31.08
CA ALA A 286 -15.23 -9.86 31.61
C ALA A 286 -14.74 -8.41 31.86
N LYS A 287 -13.49 -8.25 32.31
CA LYS A 287 -12.86 -6.93 32.49
C LYS A 287 -12.64 -6.24 31.14
N THR A 288 -12.16 -6.96 30.12
CA THR A 288 -12.00 -6.43 28.76
C THR A 288 -13.33 -5.97 28.17
N GLU A 289 -14.40 -6.75 28.35
CA GLU A 289 -15.75 -6.42 27.88
C GLU A 289 -16.29 -5.13 28.53
N VAL A 290 -16.18 -5.01 29.85
CA VAL A 290 -16.60 -3.81 30.62
C VAL A 290 -15.81 -2.58 30.20
N VAL A 291 -14.49 -2.70 30.07
CA VAL A 291 -13.62 -1.60 29.62
C VAL A 291 -13.97 -1.17 28.21
N GLY A 292 -14.17 -2.12 27.29
CA GLY A 292 -14.57 -1.84 25.91
C GLY A 292 -15.89 -1.06 25.84
N ALA A 293 -16.89 -1.47 26.61
CA ALA A 293 -18.17 -0.77 26.71
C ALA A 293 -18.02 0.66 27.24
N LEU A 294 -17.18 0.87 28.26
CA LEU A 294 -16.92 2.19 28.83
C LEU A 294 -16.16 3.11 27.87
N MET A 295 -15.17 2.59 27.13
CA MET A 295 -14.45 3.38 26.12
C MET A 295 -15.38 3.82 24.98
N LYS A 296 -16.23 2.92 24.49
CA LYS A 296 -17.26 3.25 23.48
C LYS A 296 -18.27 4.28 24.00
N SER A 297 -18.68 4.15 25.26
CA SER A 297 -19.55 5.13 25.91
C SER A 297 -18.87 6.49 26.07
N LEU A 298 -17.58 6.51 26.41
CA LEU A 298 -16.80 7.75 26.55
C LEU A 298 -16.71 8.49 25.21
N GLU A 299 -16.40 7.78 24.13
CA GLU A 299 -16.35 8.33 22.78
C GLU A 299 -17.70 8.93 22.36
N GLY A 300 -18.78 8.16 22.50
CA GLY A 300 -20.12 8.63 22.14
C GLY A 300 -20.57 9.85 22.93
N TRP A 301 -20.34 9.90 24.25
CA TRP A 301 -20.67 11.08 25.05
C TRP A 301 -19.78 12.27 24.71
N GLY A 302 -18.51 12.01 24.37
CA GLY A 302 -17.57 13.02 23.91
C GLY A 302 -18.04 13.70 22.62
N GLU A 303 -18.50 12.91 21.64
CA GLU A 303 -19.05 13.43 20.39
C GLU A 303 -20.32 14.25 20.65
N THR A 304 -21.28 13.70 21.39
CA THR A 304 -22.55 14.38 21.70
C THR A 304 -22.35 15.66 22.50
N SER A 305 -21.35 15.72 23.37
CA SER A 305 -21.00 16.92 24.13
C SER A 305 -20.50 18.08 23.25
N ARG A 306 -19.88 17.78 22.10
CA ARG A 306 -19.29 18.77 21.15
C ARG A 306 -20.20 19.07 19.95
N ARG A 307 -21.16 18.19 19.65
CA ARG A 307 -21.99 18.23 18.43
C ARG A 307 -22.69 19.58 18.15
N HIS A 308 -22.97 20.37 19.19
CA HIS A 308 -23.67 21.66 19.07
C HIS A 308 -22.95 22.80 19.80
N GLU A 309 -21.61 22.77 19.90
CA GLU A 309 -20.82 23.80 20.60
C GLU A 309 -21.02 25.22 20.04
N ASN A 310 -21.49 25.35 18.78
CA ASN A 310 -21.65 26.62 18.06
C ASN A 310 -23.09 26.94 17.63
N THR A 311 -24.12 26.26 18.16
CA THR A 311 -25.51 26.57 17.77
C THR A 311 -26.51 26.22 18.89
N LEU A 312 -26.93 27.28 19.61
CA LEU A 312 -28.10 27.36 20.50
C LEU A 312 -28.08 26.52 21.79
N LEU A 313 -27.29 26.96 22.77
CA LEU A 313 -27.49 26.62 24.19
C LEU A 313 -28.87 27.12 24.65
N GLY A 314 -29.68 26.23 25.25
CA GLY A 314 -30.96 26.58 25.88
C GLY A 314 -32.25 26.27 25.11
N GLU A 315 -32.20 25.72 23.90
CA GLU A 315 -33.42 25.38 23.11
C GLU A 315 -33.82 23.90 23.15
N ARG A 316 -32.92 23.00 23.59
CA ARG A 316 -33.15 21.54 23.59
C ARG A 316 -32.98 20.94 24.98
N ILE A 317 -34.06 20.97 25.74
CA ILE A 317 -34.13 20.43 27.10
C ILE A 317 -34.61 18.98 27.06
N ILE A 318 -34.00 18.14 27.90
CA ILE A 318 -34.46 16.78 28.21
C ILE A 318 -35.04 16.76 29.63
N VAL A 319 -36.02 15.90 29.86
CA VAL A 319 -36.60 15.70 31.19
C VAL A 319 -36.18 14.33 31.71
N LEU A 320 -35.54 14.31 32.88
CA LEU A 320 -35.04 13.11 33.55
C LEU A 320 -35.81 12.85 34.83
N ASP A 321 -35.95 11.59 35.20
CA ASP A 321 -36.48 11.18 36.50
C ASP A 321 -35.36 11.00 37.56
N LYS A 322 -35.71 10.55 38.76
CA LYS A 322 -34.75 10.32 39.85
C LYS A 322 -33.71 9.22 39.55
N HIS A 323 -33.95 8.41 38.54
CA HIS A 323 -33.08 7.32 38.08
C HIS A 323 -32.36 7.68 36.77
N GLU A 324 -32.36 8.97 36.40
CA GLU A 324 -31.74 9.49 35.17
C GLU A 324 -32.33 8.94 33.87
N ARG A 325 -33.54 8.40 33.91
CA ARG A 325 -34.24 7.94 32.70
C ARG A 325 -34.87 9.15 32.02
N ALA A 326 -34.56 9.34 30.74
CA ALA A 326 -35.12 10.42 29.95
C ALA A 326 -36.52 10.11 29.42
N PHE A 327 -37.32 11.17 29.40
CA PHE A 327 -38.63 11.20 28.79
C PHE A 327 -38.54 10.98 27.27
N SER A 328 -39.38 10.05 26.81
CA SER A 328 -39.60 9.73 25.42
C SER A 328 -41.09 9.72 25.14
N GLN A 329 -41.52 10.46 24.12
CA GLN A 329 -42.85 10.36 23.58
C GLN A 329 -42.77 9.77 22.16
N THR A 330 -43.37 8.58 21.99
CA THR A 330 -43.46 7.89 20.70
C THR A 330 -44.92 7.75 20.29
N VAL A 331 -45.21 7.68 18.99
CA VAL A 331 -46.57 7.43 18.50
C VAL A 331 -46.67 5.96 18.13
N ASN A 332 -47.53 5.21 18.81
CA ASN A 332 -47.74 3.79 18.55
C ASN A 332 -49.22 3.57 18.18
N ASN A 333 -49.49 3.09 16.97
CA ASN A 333 -50.86 2.93 16.43
C ASN A 333 -51.74 4.21 16.49
N GLY A 334 -51.14 5.40 16.38
CA GLY A 334 -51.87 6.67 16.43
C GLY A 334 -52.12 7.23 17.83
N GLU A 335 -51.71 6.53 18.89
CA GLU A 335 -51.77 7.00 20.27
C GLU A 335 -50.37 7.39 20.79
N PRO A 336 -50.23 8.50 21.54
CA PRO A 336 -48.97 8.90 22.16
C PRO A 336 -48.62 7.98 23.34
N ALA A 337 -47.56 7.19 23.19
CA ALA A 337 -46.98 6.35 24.22
C ALA A 337 -45.79 7.07 24.91
N ILE A 338 -45.87 7.22 26.22
CA ILE A 338 -44.82 7.82 27.05
C ILE A 338 -43.94 6.71 27.63
N GLN A 339 -42.61 6.86 27.52
CA GLN A 339 -41.62 5.96 28.10
C GLN A 339 -40.51 6.75 28.83
N LEU A 340 -39.91 6.11 29.84
CA LEU A 340 -38.71 6.59 30.52
C LEU A 340 -37.59 5.57 30.29
N LYS A 341 -36.50 5.97 29.64
CA LYS A 341 -35.35 5.08 29.34
C LYS A 341 -34.03 5.78 29.64
N LEU A 342 -33.03 5.01 30.05
CA LEU A 342 -31.67 5.52 30.21
C LEU A 342 -31.18 6.05 28.84
N PRO A 343 -30.69 7.30 28.77
CA PRO A 343 -30.16 7.85 27.54
C PRO A 343 -28.90 7.09 27.10
N SER A 344 -28.89 6.64 25.85
CA SER A 344 -27.65 6.22 25.18
C SER A 344 -26.86 7.45 24.69
N PRO A 345 -25.55 7.32 24.42
CA PRO A 345 -24.73 8.46 23.99
C PRO A 345 -25.20 9.14 22.69
N ASP A 346 -25.91 8.42 21.83
CA ASP A 346 -26.53 8.93 20.60
C ASP A 346 -27.89 9.62 20.84
N LEU A 347 -28.40 9.60 22.08
CA LEU A 347 -29.68 10.15 22.53
C LEU A 347 -30.88 9.62 21.74
N ASN A 348 -30.76 8.41 21.18
CA ASN A 348 -31.83 7.79 20.40
C ASN A 348 -33.07 7.54 21.28
N GLY A 349 -34.22 7.98 20.79
CA GLY A 349 -35.48 7.86 21.51
C GLY A 349 -35.68 8.87 22.64
N VAL A 350 -34.80 9.86 22.84
CA VAL A 350 -35.01 10.95 23.80
C VAL A 350 -35.78 12.10 23.13
N SER A 351 -36.79 12.65 23.82
CA SER A 351 -37.55 13.79 23.31
C SER A 351 -36.93 15.12 23.74
N PHE A 352 -36.49 15.92 22.77
CA PHE A 352 -36.01 17.29 22.99
C PHE A 352 -37.18 18.27 22.97
N MET A 353 -37.15 19.27 23.86
CA MET A 353 -38.23 20.26 23.95
C MET A 353 -37.74 21.61 24.48
N THR A 354 -38.57 22.64 24.38
CA THR A 354 -38.25 23.96 24.94
C THR A 354 -38.33 23.94 26.48
N PRO A 355 -37.69 24.88 27.20
CA PRO A 355 -37.78 24.96 28.67
C PRO A 355 -39.22 25.02 29.20
N GLU A 356 -40.13 25.73 28.52
CA GLU A 356 -41.53 25.84 28.91
C GLU A 356 -42.27 24.52 28.74
N SER A 357 -41.95 23.77 27.69
CA SER A 357 -42.52 22.45 27.42
C SER A 357 -41.99 21.42 28.42
N ALA A 358 -40.69 21.48 28.75
CA ALA A 358 -40.06 20.64 29.76
C ALA A 358 -40.71 20.81 31.13
N LYS A 359 -41.02 22.05 31.52
CA LYS A 359 -41.74 22.32 32.79
C LYS A 359 -43.11 21.65 32.81
N LYS A 360 -43.89 21.78 31.73
CA LYS A 360 -45.20 21.11 31.61
C LYS A 360 -45.08 19.59 31.65
N VAL A 361 -44.04 19.03 31.04
CA VAL A 361 -43.77 17.59 31.08
C VAL A 361 -43.38 17.15 32.49
N CYS A 362 -42.53 17.89 33.21
CA CYS A 362 -42.21 17.61 34.61
C CYS A 362 -43.46 17.59 35.50
N ASP A 363 -44.33 18.60 35.36
CA ASP A 363 -45.58 18.69 36.13
C ASP A 363 -46.50 17.50 35.82
N HIS A 364 -46.64 17.14 34.53
CA HIS A 364 -47.44 15.99 34.09
C HIS A 364 -46.88 14.64 34.58
N LEU A 365 -45.56 14.46 34.54
CA LEU A 365 -44.91 13.23 35.02
C LEU A 365 -44.98 13.13 36.55
N ALA A 366 -44.89 14.25 37.27
CA ALA A 366 -45.07 14.30 38.72
C ALA A 366 -46.48 13.89 39.14
N GLU A 367 -47.51 14.27 38.37
CA GLU A 367 -48.90 13.85 38.59
C GLU A 367 -49.12 12.38 38.23
N ARG A 368 -48.57 11.93 37.08
CA ARG A 368 -48.80 10.59 36.54
C ARG A 368 -47.99 9.49 37.24
N TRP A 369 -46.76 9.80 37.64
CA TRP A 369 -45.80 8.87 38.25
C TRP A 369 -45.03 9.55 39.40
N PRO A 370 -45.68 9.86 40.53
CA PRO A 370 -45.05 10.57 41.65
C PRO A 370 -43.86 9.80 42.23
N ASP A 371 -43.92 8.46 42.26
CA ASP A 371 -42.87 7.61 42.84
C ASP A 371 -41.54 7.65 42.08
N SER A 372 -41.55 8.05 40.80
CA SER A 372 -40.32 8.18 39.98
C SER A 372 -39.73 9.60 40.01
N GLY A 373 -40.39 10.55 40.68
CA GLY A 373 -39.85 11.89 40.90
C GLY A 373 -38.75 11.96 41.97
N PRO A 374 -37.98 13.06 42.05
CA PRO A 374 -38.18 14.32 41.34
C PRO A 374 -37.80 14.26 39.86
N TYR A 375 -38.56 14.99 39.03
CA TYR A 375 -38.26 15.16 37.61
C TYR A 375 -37.50 16.46 37.39
N VAL A 376 -36.41 16.40 36.62
CA VAL A 376 -35.53 17.53 36.37
C VAL A 376 -35.39 17.80 34.89
N ALA A 377 -35.58 19.07 34.51
CA ALA A 377 -35.33 19.56 33.18
C ALA A 377 -33.85 19.96 33.06
N ARG A 378 -33.13 19.39 32.10
CA ARG A 378 -31.70 19.65 31.88
C ARG A 378 -31.40 19.96 30.43
N ASP A 379 -30.42 20.84 30.21
CA ASP A 379 -29.82 20.98 28.89
C ASP A 379 -29.09 19.67 28.54
N PHE A 380 -29.32 19.17 27.32
CA PHE A 380 -28.78 17.88 26.90
C PHE A 380 -27.25 17.91 26.72
N GLN A 381 -26.65 19.05 26.37
CA GLN A 381 -25.20 19.18 26.24
C GLN A 381 -24.53 19.16 27.60
N ASP A 382 -25.11 19.84 28.58
CA ASP A 382 -24.61 19.81 29.96
C ASP A 382 -24.71 18.40 30.55
N TYR A 383 -25.81 17.69 30.27
CA TYR A 383 -25.96 16.28 30.63
C TYR A 383 -24.89 15.40 29.95
N ALA A 384 -24.66 15.57 28.65
CA ALA A 384 -23.63 14.82 27.93
C ALA A 384 -22.21 15.09 28.44
N LYS A 385 -21.88 16.35 28.78
CA LYS A 385 -20.60 16.73 29.40
C LYS A 385 -20.39 16.07 30.75
N GLU A 386 -21.44 16.00 31.57
CA GLU A 386 -21.38 15.30 32.86
C GLU A 386 -21.18 13.80 32.68
N LYS A 387 -21.93 13.14 31.79
CA LYS A 387 -21.76 11.71 31.50
C LYS A 387 -20.40 11.37 30.91
N TYR A 388 -19.85 12.25 30.06
CA TYR A 388 -18.46 12.14 29.61
C TYR A 388 -17.48 12.18 30.78
N ALA A 389 -17.62 13.16 31.69
CA ALA A 389 -16.74 13.30 32.85
C ALA A 389 -16.85 12.12 33.84
N GLU A 390 -18.06 11.61 34.10
CA GLU A 390 -18.30 10.43 34.92
C GLU A 390 -17.68 9.17 34.33
N THR A 391 -17.89 8.94 33.03
CA THR A 391 -17.33 7.79 32.31
C THR A 391 -15.80 7.86 32.31
N LEU A 392 -15.22 9.04 32.09
CA LEU A 392 -13.78 9.26 32.14
C LEU A 392 -13.22 9.02 33.54
N LYS A 393 -13.93 9.46 34.58
CA LYS A 393 -13.54 9.22 35.98
C LYS A 393 -13.53 7.73 36.30
N LEU A 394 -14.52 6.97 35.82
CA LEU A 394 -14.58 5.53 36.01
C LEU A 394 -13.43 4.83 35.28
N LEU A 395 -13.19 5.18 34.01
CA LEU A 395 -12.04 4.67 33.24
C LEU A 395 -10.68 5.03 33.85
N LYS A 396 -10.55 6.20 34.51
CA LYS A 396 -9.35 6.59 35.26
C LYS A 396 -9.13 5.74 36.51
N SER A 397 -10.21 5.24 37.11
CA SER A 397 -10.16 4.39 38.31
C SER A 397 -9.82 2.93 38.00
N ILE A 398 -10.12 2.46 36.77
CA ILE A 398 -9.78 1.10 36.33
C ILE A 398 -8.33 1.10 35.86
N ARG A 399 -7.47 0.32 36.53
CA ARG A 399 -6.05 0.25 36.25
C ARG A 399 -5.65 -1.12 35.71
N GLU A 400 -4.67 -1.12 34.81
CA GLU A 400 -4.06 -2.31 34.24
C GLU A 400 -2.58 -2.34 34.62
N ARG A 401 -2.11 -3.49 35.11
CA ARG A 401 -0.68 -3.72 35.32
C ARG A 401 -0.04 -3.91 33.95
N VAL A 402 0.87 -3.01 33.60
CA VAL A 402 1.50 -2.97 32.28
C VAL A 402 2.95 -3.41 32.29
N TYR A 403 3.60 -3.40 33.46
CA TYR A 403 4.95 -3.93 33.67
C TYR A 403 5.01 -4.76 34.94
N ASP A 404 5.86 -5.78 34.92
CA ASP A 404 6.16 -6.63 36.06
C ASP A 404 7.68 -6.85 36.16
N PHE A 405 8.30 -6.35 37.24
CA PHE A 405 9.74 -6.44 37.45
C PHE A 405 10.07 -7.46 38.54
N PRO A 406 10.89 -8.49 38.25
CA PRO A 406 11.37 -9.43 39.24
C PRO A 406 12.20 -8.75 40.33
N ASN A 407 12.27 -9.40 41.51
CA ASN A 407 13.08 -8.94 42.63
C ASN A 407 14.57 -8.77 42.21
N GLY A 408 15.12 -7.55 42.35
CA GLY A 408 16.49 -7.20 41.95
C GLY A 408 16.60 -6.12 40.86
N PHE A 409 15.50 -5.78 40.17
CA PHE A 409 15.46 -4.80 39.07
C PHE A 409 14.78 -3.48 39.46
N ARG A 410 15.08 -3.00 40.67
CA ARG A 410 14.41 -1.82 41.25
C ARG A 410 14.73 -0.53 40.48
N SER A 411 15.98 -0.35 40.06
CA SER A 411 16.40 0.85 39.34
C SER A 411 15.75 0.93 37.96
N GLU A 412 15.59 -0.20 37.28
CA GLU A 412 14.90 -0.33 36.01
C GLU A 412 13.41 -0.03 36.15
N ALA A 413 12.78 -0.55 37.22
CA ALA A 413 11.39 -0.23 37.54
C ALA A 413 11.20 1.27 37.80
N GLU A 414 12.08 1.90 38.59
CA GLU A 414 12.04 3.33 38.91
C GLU A 414 12.25 4.20 37.66
N ASN A 415 13.15 3.80 36.75
CA ASN A 415 13.37 4.48 35.48
C ASN A 415 12.14 4.40 34.57
N MET A 416 11.57 3.19 34.40
CA MET A 416 10.36 3.00 33.60
C MET A 416 9.18 3.82 34.17
N TYR A 417 9.03 3.81 35.49
CA TYR A 417 8.04 4.62 36.20
C TYR A 417 8.22 6.13 35.91
N GLY A 418 9.46 6.61 35.90
CA GLY A 418 9.80 8.00 35.55
C GLY A 418 9.51 8.35 34.09
N TRP A 419 9.84 7.45 33.15
CA TRP A 419 9.58 7.65 31.73
C TRP A 419 8.09 7.70 31.41
N LEU A 420 7.30 6.81 31.99
CA LEU A 420 5.84 6.84 31.83
C LEU A 420 5.27 8.19 32.27
N ARG A 421 5.70 8.72 33.42
CA ARG A 421 5.27 10.07 33.87
C ARG A 421 5.71 11.18 32.91
N HIS A 422 6.95 11.11 32.40
CA HIS A 422 7.48 12.12 31.48
C HIS A 422 6.68 12.18 30.17
N GLU A 423 6.28 11.03 29.64
CA GLU A 423 5.46 10.93 28.43
C GLU A 423 3.95 11.17 28.67
N GLY A 424 3.57 11.60 29.87
CA GLY A 424 2.20 12.00 30.19
C GLY A 424 1.27 10.86 30.64
N PHE A 425 1.79 9.66 30.90
CA PHE A 425 1.02 8.58 31.53
C PHE A 425 0.88 8.80 33.03
N SER A 426 -0.09 8.12 33.63
CA SER A 426 -0.43 8.24 35.06
C SER A 426 -0.02 6.98 35.86
N PRO A 427 1.25 6.56 35.96
CA PRO A 427 1.63 5.28 36.57
C PRO A 427 1.51 5.24 38.11
N GLU A 428 1.13 4.08 38.64
CA GLU A 428 1.10 3.76 40.07
C GLU A 428 1.84 2.44 40.36
N TRP A 429 2.43 2.36 41.55
CA TRP A 429 3.10 1.15 42.02
C TRP A 429 2.08 0.12 42.46
N ASP A 430 2.28 -1.12 42.01
CA ASP A 430 1.53 -2.28 42.44
C ASP A 430 2.55 -3.35 42.89
N THR A 431 2.91 -3.32 44.18
CA THR A 431 3.91 -4.21 44.77
C THR A 431 3.22 -5.40 45.43
N GLY A 432 3.66 -6.62 45.14
CA GLY A 432 3.05 -7.81 45.71
C GLY A 432 3.85 -9.09 45.47
N GLU A 433 3.39 -10.16 46.10
CA GLU A 433 3.97 -11.50 45.94
C GLU A 433 3.17 -12.29 44.90
N ARG A 434 3.85 -12.78 43.86
CA ARG A 434 3.29 -13.63 42.80
C ARG A 434 4.23 -14.80 42.56
N ASP A 435 3.67 -16.00 42.42
CA ASP A 435 4.43 -17.24 42.18
C ASP A 435 5.57 -17.46 43.19
N GLY A 436 5.34 -17.09 44.45
CA GLY A 436 6.32 -17.19 45.54
C GLY A 436 7.50 -16.21 45.43
N LYS A 437 7.40 -15.16 44.61
CA LYS A 437 8.42 -14.12 44.44
C LYS A 437 7.80 -12.73 44.56
N HIS A 438 8.52 -11.84 45.25
CA HIS A 438 8.15 -10.43 45.34
C HIS A 438 8.44 -9.73 44.01
N HIS A 439 7.46 -9.00 43.49
CA HIS A 439 7.55 -8.29 42.24
C HIS A 439 7.18 -6.81 42.42
N MET A 440 7.83 -5.95 41.62
CA MET A 440 7.47 -4.54 41.48
C MET A 440 6.66 -4.36 40.20
N GLY A 441 5.34 -4.25 40.32
CA GLY A 441 4.47 -3.96 39.20
C GLY A 441 4.25 -2.46 39.00
N ILE A 442 4.04 -2.06 37.75
CA ILE A 442 3.57 -0.71 37.41
C ILE A 442 2.20 -0.84 36.76
N THR A 443 1.23 -0.09 37.27
CA THR A 443 -0.12 0.01 36.69
C THR A 443 -0.36 1.38 36.08
N ILE A 444 -1.13 1.44 35.00
CA ILE A 444 -1.66 2.69 34.43
C ILE A 444 -3.18 2.60 34.29
N PRO A 445 -3.91 3.72 34.22
CA PRO A 445 -5.31 3.70 33.86
C PRO A 445 -5.55 3.00 32.52
N VAL A 446 -6.61 2.20 32.43
CA VAL A 446 -6.84 1.32 31.28
C VAL A 446 -7.01 2.07 29.96
N HIS A 447 -7.57 3.28 30.00
CA HIS A 447 -7.72 4.13 28.82
C HIS A 447 -6.39 4.64 28.24
N GLU A 448 -5.29 4.59 29.01
CA GLU A 448 -3.94 4.97 28.57
C GLU A 448 -3.18 3.76 27.98
N VAL A 449 -3.65 2.53 28.20
CA VAL A 449 -2.97 1.30 27.74
C VAL A 449 -2.81 1.23 26.23
N PRO A 450 -3.81 1.57 25.38
CA PRO A 450 -3.61 1.55 23.93
C PRO A 450 -2.48 2.47 23.46
N GLN A 451 -2.34 3.65 24.08
CA GLN A 451 -1.24 4.57 23.80
C GLN A 451 0.10 3.95 24.21
N LEU A 452 0.18 3.33 25.38
CA LEU A 452 1.39 2.62 25.79
C LEU A 452 1.75 1.48 24.81
N ARG A 453 0.76 0.70 24.34
CA ARG A 453 0.99 -0.39 23.38
C ARG A 453 1.58 0.12 22.05
N ILE A 454 1.24 1.34 21.63
CA ILE A 454 1.88 1.99 20.46
C ILE A 454 3.36 2.23 20.74
N PHE A 455 3.71 2.79 21.90
CA PHE A 455 5.11 3.04 22.30
C PHE A 455 5.91 1.72 22.41
N GLN A 456 5.26 0.67 22.91
CA GLN A 456 5.83 -0.68 22.99
C GLN A 456 6.11 -1.29 21.62
N LYS A 457 5.25 -1.05 20.63
CA LYS A 457 5.45 -1.50 19.25
C LYS A 457 6.53 -0.68 18.54
N THR A 458 6.55 0.63 18.72
CA THR A 458 7.49 1.52 18.02
C THR A 458 8.90 1.46 18.58
N ASN A 459 9.05 1.21 19.88
CA ASN A 459 10.36 1.01 20.50
C ASN A 459 10.30 -0.05 21.62
N PRO A 460 10.30 -1.34 21.26
CA PRO A 460 10.25 -2.45 22.21
C PRO A 460 11.44 -2.47 23.17
N ALA A 461 12.62 -2.03 22.72
CA ALA A 461 13.83 -1.99 23.54
C ALA A 461 13.70 -0.99 24.71
N ARG A 462 12.96 0.10 24.53
CA ARG A 462 12.73 1.10 25.57
C ARG A 462 11.48 0.84 26.40
N TRP A 463 10.42 0.30 25.78
CA TRP A 463 9.09 0.23 26.39
C TRP A 463 8.57 -1.21 26.62
N GLY A 464 9.27 -2.27 26.21
CA GLY A 464 8.78 -3.66 26.36
C GLY A 464 8.81 -4.22 27.78
N ASN A 465 8.30 -5.45 27.95
CA ASN A 465 8.32 -6.22 29.22
C ASN A 465 9.64 -7.01 29.42
N HIS A 466 9.99 -7.34 30.68
CA HIS A 466 11.33 -7.78 31.08
C HIS A 466 11.43 -9.32 31.22
N PRO A 467 12.14 -10.04 30.31
CA PRO A 467 13.60 -10.27 30.38
C PRO A 467 14.37 -9.86 29.11
N ASP A 468 13.71 -9.83 27.95
CA ASP A 468 14.35 -9.50 26.67
C ASP A 468 14.74 -8.03 26.59
N VAL A 469 14.01 -7.16 27.29
CA VAL A 469 14.33 -5.73 27.41
C VAL A 469 15.56 -5.45 28.25
N ALA A 470 15.90 -6.27 29.27
CA ALA A 470 17.16 -6.07 29.99
C ALA A 470 18.37 -6.48 29.15
N GLN A 471 18.22 -7.50 28.31
CA GLN A 471 19.28 -7.87 27.37
C GLN A 471 19.42 -6.81 26.27
N ALA A 472 18.31 -6.40 25.65
CA ALA A 472 18.28 -5.32 24.68
C ALA A 472 18.77 -3.98 25.24
N MET A 473 18.49 -3.65 26.50
CA MET A 473 18.98 -2.44 27.17
C MET A 473 20.46 -2.56 27.55
N LYS A 474 20.97 -3.75 27.91
CA LYS A 474 22.41 -3.97 28.09
C LYS A 474 23.16 -3.88 26.77
N ASP A 475 22.58 -4.39 25.70
CA ASP A 475 23.18 -4.35 24.36
C ASP A 475 23.12 -2.92 23.80
N ASN A 476 22.01 -2.21 23.94
CA ASN A 476 21.90 -0.78 23.62
C ASN A 476 22.82 0.08 24.50
N GLN A 477 22.94 -0.21 25.80
CA GLN A 477 23.88 0.49 26.68
C GLN A 477 25.34 0.24 26.27
N ARG A 478 25.68 -0.99 25.85
CA ARG A 478 27.00 -1.31 25.28
C ARG A 478 27.23 -0.58 23.97
N GLU A 479 26.26 -0.55 23.07
CA GLU A 479 26.33 0.19 21.81
C GLU A 479 26.48 1.70 22.05
N ILE A 480 25.74 2.28 23.01
CA ILE A 480 25.87 3.68 23.41
C ILE A 480 27.26 3.94 24.02
N GLU A 481 27.78 3.04 24.85
CA GLU A 481 29.11 3.17 25.46
C GLU A 481 30.24 3.03 24.42
N GLU A 482 30.08 2.10 23.48
CA GLU A 482 31.00 1.89 22.36
C GLU A 482 30.98 3.07 21.40
N GLN A 483 29.79 3.55 21.01
CA GLN A 483 29.63 4.75 20.21
C GLN A 483 30.16 5.99 20.93
N SER A 484 29.98 6.10 22.25
CA SER A 484 30.54 7.17 23.07
C SER A 484 32.06 7.10 23.19
N LYS A 485 32.64 5.90 23.14
CA LYS A 485 34.09 5.69 23.09
C LYS A 485 34.64 6.08 21.71
N ILE A 486 34.00 5.65 20.63
CA ILE A 486 34.32 6.04 19.25
C ILE A 486 34.24 7.56 19.10
N ASN A 487 33.18 8.20 19.59
CA ASN A 487 33.01 9.65 19.53
C ASN A 487 34.09 10.39 20.34
N ARG A 488 34.50 9.86 21.50
CA ARG A 488 35.61 10.41 22.29
C ARG A 488 36.95 10.28 21.57
N GLU A 489 37.21 9.14 20.93
CA GLU A 489 38.41 8.93 20.11
C GLU A 489 38.42 9.81 18.86
N LYS A 490 37.28 10.02 18.22
CA LYS A 490 37.11 10.97 17.11
C LYS A 490 37.41 12.40 17.57
N LEU A 491 36.78 12.87 18.65
CA LEU A 491 37.02 14.21 19.23
C LEU A 491 38.49 14.45 19.62
N ALA A 492 39.17 13.42 20.10
CA ALA A 492 40.59 13.50 20.46
C ALA A 492 41.50 13.77 19.26
N LYS A 493 41.12 13.33 18.05
CA LYS A 493 41.88 13.50 16.80
C LYS A 493 41.64 14.84 16.11
N LEU A 494 40.62 15.58 16.50
CA LEU A 494 40.27 16.86 15.88
C LEU A 494 41.19 17.99 16.33
N THR A 495 41.46 18.92 15.42
CA THR A 495 42.19 20.16 15.72
C THR A 495 41.34 21.09 16.60
N PRO A 496 41.94 22.07 17.30
CA PRO A 496 41.18 23.05 18.09
C PRO A 496 40.10 23.77 17.27
N GLU A 497 40.41 24.19 16.04
CA GLU A 497 39.46 24.86 15.15
C GLU A 497 38.28 23.95 14.76
N GLN A 498 38.53 22.64 14.57
CA GLN A 498 37.47 21.67 14.29
C GLN A 498 36.57 21.41 15.51
N ARG A 499 37.14 21.45 16.72
CA ARG A 499 36.35 21.31 17.96
C ARG A 499 35.47 22.53 18.18
N ASP A 500 36.02 23.73 18.01
CA ASP A 500 35.26 24.98 18.10
C ASP A 500 34.12 25.00 17.07
N TRP A 501 34.39 24.55 15.85
CA TRP A 501 33.38 24.39 14.81
C TRP A 501 32.27 23.39 15.18
N ILE A 502 32.61 22.23 15.75
CA ILE A 502 31.61 21.25 16.21
C ILE A 502 30.78 21.81 17.36
N GLU A 503 31.40 22.55 18.29
CA GLU A 503 30.66 23.24 19.36
C GLU A 503 29.67 24.24 18.77
N VAL A 504 30.05 24.96 17.72
CA VAL A 504 29.16 25.89 17.01
C VAL A 504 28.04 25.14 16.29
N ILE A 505 28.31 24.07 15.55
CA ILE A 505 27.25 23.23 14.96
C ILE A 505 26.31 22.75 16.05
N HIS A 506 26.84 22.13 17.10
CA HIS A 506 26.04 21.56 18.19
C HIS A 506 25.14 22.60 18.85
N TYR A 507 25.69 23.79 19.13
CA TYR A 507 24.97 24.86 19.80
C TYR A 507 23.93 25.53 18.89
N GLU A 508 24.30 25.87 17.65
CA GLU A 508 23.42 26.60 16.73
C GLU A 508 22.32 25.72 16.14
N THR A 509 22.62 24.44 15.84
CA THR A 509 21.67 23.51 15.19
C THR A 509 20.92 22.61 16.17
N HIS A 510 21.33 22.57 17.44
CA HIS A 510 20.82 21.65 18.46
C HIS A 510 20.94 20.15 18.10
N LEU A 511 21.72 19.80 17.07
CA LEU A 511 22.03 18.41 16.74
C LEU A 511 22.77 17.74 17.90
N HIS A 512 22.49 16.46 18.15
CA HIS A 512 23.27 15.71 19.12
C HIS A 512 24.72 15.52 18.63
N LEU A 513 25.67 15.38 19.56
CA LEU A 513 27.10 15.27 19.25
C LEU A 513 27.46 14.25 18.13
N PRO A 514 26.87 13.05 18.06
CA PRO A 514 27.14 12.12 16.96
C PRO A 514 26.73 12.67 15.59
N GLN A 515 25.56 13.32 15.52
CA GLN A 515 25.04 13.92 14.29
C GLN A 515 25.88 15.14 13.87
N ALA A 516 26.34 15.95 14.84
CA ALA A 516 27.24 17.06 14.57
C ALA A 516 28.61 16.58 14.05
N LEU A 517 29.14 15.47 14.59
CA LEU A 517 30.38 14.85 14.11
C LEU A 517 30.26 14.31 12.68
N GLU A 518 29.15 13.64 12.36
CA GLU A 518 28.89 13.12 11.02
C GLU A 518 28.73 14.24 9.99
N LEU A 519 27.94 15.28 10.33
CA LEU A 519 27.78 16.46 9.49
C LEU A 519 29.14 17.12 9.22
N ASN A 520 29.97 17.26 10.26
CA ASN A 520 31.31 17.79 10.16
C ASN A 520 32.23 16.96 9.24
N GLU A 521 32.20 15.63 9.34
CA GLU A 521 33.03 14.76 8.49
C GLU A 521 32.70 14.95 7.00
N ARG A 522 31.41 14.94 6.65
CA ARG A 522 30.96 15.11 5.26
C ARG A 522 31.24 16.51 4.74
N LEU A 523 30.92 17.54 5.53
CA LEU A 523 31.09 18.93 5.13
C LEU A 523 32.56 19.31 4.97
N HIS A 524 33.47 18.76 5.79
CA HIS A 524 34.91 18.98 5.64
C HIS A 524 35.50 18.42 4.35
N GLU A 525 35.08 17.22 3.94
CA GLU A 525 35.56 16.62 2.69
C GLU A 525 35.11 17.46 1.49
N LEU A 526 33.82 17.82 1.44
CA LEU A 526 33.28 18.65 0.35
C LEU A 526 33.90 20.06 0.34
N ALA A 527 34.12 20.67 1.52
CA ALA A 527 34.79 21.97 1.61
C ALA A 527 36.25 21.91 1.13
N ALA A 528 36.97 20.82 1.38
CA ALA A 528 38.33 20.62 0.87
C ALA A 528 38.36 20.48 -0.66
N GLN A 529 37.41 19.75 -1.24
CA GLN A 529 37.26 19.61 -2.69
C GLN A 529 36.89 20.96 -3.36
N HIS A 530 35.92 21.67 -2.80
CA HIS A 530 35.52 23.00 -3.27
C HIS A 530 36.68 24.01 -3.19
N PHE A 531 37.43 24.02 -2.09
CA PHE A 531 38.65 24.84 -1.94
C PHE A 531 39.68 24.53 -3.02
N LYS A 532 39.87 23.25 -3.38
CA LYS A 532 40.83 22.86 -4.41
C LYS A 532 40.44 23.37 -5.79
N LEU A 533 39.16 23.26 -6.17
CA LEU A 533 38.64 23.79 -7.43
C LEU A 533 38.71 25.32 -7.48
N ALA A 534 38.33 26.02 -6.41
CA ALA A 534 38.48 27.46 -6.32
C ALA A 534 39.94 27.92 -6.51
N ASN A 535 40.92 27.15 -6.04
CA ASN A 535 42.34 27.48 -6.19
C ASN A 535 42.85 27.24 -7.61
N MET A 536 42.32 26.22 -8.29
CA MET A 536 42.58 25.98 -9.71
C MET A 536 41.95 27.06 -10.59
N ASP A 537 40.76 27.55 -10.25
CA ASP A 537 40.04 28.59 -11.02
C ASP A 537 40.82 29.91 -11.11
N VAL A 538 41.60 30.24 -10.07
CA VAL A 538 42.45 31.45 -10.03
C VAL A 538 43.76 31.29 -10.83
N SER A 539 44.06 30.09 -11.35
CA SER A 539 45.22 29.86 -12.21
C SER A 539 45.01 30.41 -13.64
N GLU A 540 46.09 30.66 -14.38
CA GLU A 540 46.03 31.24 -15.75
C GLU A 540 45.16 30.42 -16.74
N SER A 541 44.94 29.14 -16.47
CA SER A 541 44.14 28.23 -17.32
C SER A 541 42.65 28.15 -16.94
N GLY A 542 42.23 28.68 -15.79
CA GLY A 542 40.86 28.51 -15.27
C GLY A 542 40.48 27.03 -15.02
N LEU A 543 39.19 26.77 -14.79
CA LEU A 543 38.64 25.42 -14.72
C LEU A 543 38.25 24.89 -16.11
N SER A 544 38.44 23.59 -16.33
CA SER A 544 37.80 22.88 -17.45
C SER A 544 36.30 22.69 -17.21
N LYS A 545 35.50 22.47 -18.26
CA LYS A 545 34.06 22.23 -18.17
C LYS A 545 33.71 21.09 -17.20
N ARG A 546 34.51 20.02 -17.19
CA ARG A 546 34.36 18.90 -16.26
C ARG A 546 34.59 19.30 -14.79
N GLN A 547 35.57 20.18 -14.55
CA GLN A 547 35.87 20.70 -13.21
C GLN A 547 34.81 21.73 -12.75
N GLU A 548 34.25 22.53 -13.66
CA GLU A 548 33.11 23.41 -13.37
C GLU A 548 31.88 22.60 -12.95
N GLN A 549 31.55 21.53 -13.70
CA GLN A 549 30.46 20.63 -13.36
C GLN A 549 30.68 19.92 -12.02
N ALA A 550 31.91 19.49 -11.73
CA ALA A 550 32.25 18.93 -10.43
C ALA A 550 32.06 19.95 -9.31
N ARG A 551 32.44 21.23 -9.52
CA ARG A 551 32.21 22.31 -8.55
C ARG A 551 30.71 22.50 -8.29
N GLU A 552 29.89 22.60 -9.33
CA GLU A 552 28.43 22.72 -9.20
C GLU A 552 27.84 21.53 -8.44
N ALA A 553 28.27 20.30 -8.75
CA ALA A 553 27.81 19.11 -8.06
C ALA A 553 28.20 19.09 -6.57
N ILE A 554 29.41 19.57 -6.24
CA ILE A 554 29.87 19.71 -4.85
C ILE A 554 29.04 20.76 -4.10
N GLU A 555 28.79 21.92 -4.71
CA GLU A 555 27.95 22.97 -4.11
C GLU A 555 26.51 22.49 -3.88
N GLN A 556 25.98 21.73 -4.83
CA GLN A 556 24.67 21.09 -4.70
C GLN A 556 24.66 20.08 -3.55
N GLN A 557 25.66 19.19 -3.45
CA GLN A 557 25.76 18.25 -2.33
C GLN A 557 25.91 18.95 -0.98
N ILE A 558 26.65 20.05 -0.91
CA ILE A 558 26.76 20.87 0.31
C ILE A 558 25.40 21.49 0.66
N THR A 559 24.67 21.97 -0.34
CA THR A 559 23.33 22.54 -0.15
C THR A 559 22.36 21.49 0.38
N GLU A 560 22.33 20.31 -0.23
CA GLU A 560 21.51 19.17 0.21
C GLU A 560 21.89 18.66 1.59
N LEU A 561 23.19 18.61 1.90
CA LEU A 561 23.68 18.19 3.21
C LEU A 561 23.24 19.14 4.33
N LEU A 562 23.09 20.43 4.03
CA LEU A 562 22.62 21.44 4.97
C LEU A 562 21.10 21.61 4.95
N ASP A 563 20.42 21.08 3.94
CA ASP A 563 18.97 21.11 3.85
C ASP A 563 18.36 20.19 4.92
N GLY A 564 17.34 20.71 5.62
CA GLY A 564 16.75 20.02 6.78
C GLY A 564 17.59 20.03 8.07
N VAL A 565 18.79 20.63 8.08
CA VAL A 565 19.54 20.85 9.33
C VAL A 565 18.87 21.99 10.12
N PRO A 566 18.49 21.78 11.39
CA PRO A 566 17.76 22.81 12.15
C PRO A 566 18.59 24.10 12.29
N ASN A 567 17.90 25.25 12.20
CA ASN A 567 18.48 26.59 12.36
C ASN A 567 19.60 26.95 11.36
N VAL A 568 19.68 26.26 10.22
CA VAL A 568 20.58 26.57 9.12
C VAL A 568 19.80 27.23 7.98
N LYS A 569 20.26 28.40 7.53
CA LYS A 569 19.70 29.12 6.37
C LYS A 569 20.26 28.62 5.03
N GLY A 570 21.37 27.89 5.07
CA GLY A 570 22.03 27.32 3.90
C GLY A 570 23.52 27.68 3.80
N PRO A 571 24.20 27.21 2.75
CA PRO A 571 25.62 27.45 2.54
C PRO A 571 25.92 28.86 2.01
N HIS A 572 27.21 29.19 2.06
CA HIS A 572 27.80 30.34 1.42
C HIS A 572 29.12 29.95 0.76
N PHE A 573 29.23 30.20 -0.54
CA PHE A 573 30.40 29.84 -1.35
C PHE A 573 31.23 31.07 -1.72
N VAL A 574 32.55 30.92 -1.67
CA VAL A 574 33.53 31.93 -2.08
C VAL A 574 34.46 31.30 -3.11
N TYR A 575 34.53 31.89 -4.30
CA TYR A 575 35.26 31.32 -5.44
C TYR A 575 36.74 31.75 -5.52
N ASP A 576 37.16 32.83 -4.85
CA ASP A 576 38.57 33.24 -4.71
C ASP A 576 39.13 32.79 -3.34
N PRO A 577 40.01 31.76 -3.30
CA PRO A 577 40.49 31.18 -2.05
C PRO A 577 41.66 31.99 -1.45
N ARG A 578 41.33 33.10 -0.79
CA ARG A 578 42.23 33.74 0.20
C ARG A 578 42.14 33.11 1.59
N GLY A 579 41.31 32.08 1.72
CA GLY A 579 40.97 31.34 2.93
C GLY A 579 39.95 30.25 2.62
N THR A 580 39.16 29.84 3.61
CA THR A 580 38.06 28.87 3.45
C THR A 580 37.04 29.33 2.42
N THR A 581 36.61 28.43 1.54
CA THR A 581 35.69 28.74 0.43
C THR A 581 34.24 28.36 0.69
N VAL A 582 33.97 27.64 1.78
CA VAL A 582 32.63 27.23 2.20
C VAL A 582 32.35 27.79 3.59
N GLY A 583 31.17 28.37 3.77
CA GLY A 583 30.63 28.79 5.06
C GLY A 583 29.17 28.37 5.23
N VAL A 584 28.69 28.35 6.46
CA VAL A 584 27.29 28.04 6.82
C VAL A 584 26.64 29.28 7.40
N LYS A 585 25.43 29.61 6.96
CA LYS A 585 24.63 30.70 7.53
C LYS A 585 23.65 30.13 8.54
N PHE A 586 23.74 30.56 9.79
CA PHE A 586 22.78 30.19 10.84
C PHE A 586 21.61 31.17 10.91
N GLU A 587 20.47 30.69 11.40
CA GLU A 587 19.30 31.54 11.62
C GLU A 587 19.57 32.66 12.62
N SER A 588 20.34 32.35 13.67
CA SER A 588 20.80 33.28 14.71
C SER A 588 21.61 34.46 14.19
N GLY A 589 22.16 34.35 12.98
CA GLY A 589 23.07 35.34 12.40
C GLY A 589 24.50 35.28 12.94
N ARG A 590 24.85 34.26 13.75
CA ARG A 590 26.23 34.05 14.20
C ARG A 590 27.14 33.76 13.00
N ALA A 591 28.26 34.47 12.94
CA ALA A 591 29.22 34.39 11.85
C ALA A 591 30.63 34.75 12.35
N ASP A 592 31.65 34.21 11.72
CA ASP A 592 33.07 34.56 11.93
C ASP A 592 33.70 35.21 10.67
N SER A 593 32.88 35.44 9.64
CA SER A 593 33.25 36.10 8.39
C SER A 593 32.48 37.39 8.15
N ILE A 594 33.08 38.29 7.38
CA ILE A 594 32.47 39.57 6.96
C ILE A 594 31.25 39.34 6.06
N THR A 595 31.15 38.18 5.41
CA THR A 595 30.02 37.82 4.54
C THR A 595 28.81 37.29 5.31
N GLY A 596 28.86 37.28 6.64
CA GLY A 596 27.75 36.85 7.50
C GLY A 596 27.55 35.33 7.51
N SER A 597 28.60 34.56 7.20
CA SER A 597 28.63 33.10 7.33
C SER A 597 29.65 32.67 8.38
N TYR A 598 29.48 31.48 8.95
CA TYR A 598 30.48 30.84 9.77
C TYR A 598 31.33 29.91 8.89
N LYS A 599 32.64 30.09 8.85
CA LYS A 599 33.55 29.35 7.97
C LYS A 599 33.63 27.89 8.36
N VAL A 600 33.53 27.01 7.37
CA VAL A 600 33.84 25.58 7.56
C VAL A 600 35.37 25.44 7.60
N PRO A 601 35.97 24.84 8.65
CA PRO A 601 37.41 24.63 8.70
C PRO A 601 37.88 23.77 7.52
N LEU A 602 39.18 23.76 7.23
CA LEU A 602 39.73 22.84 6.24
C LEU A 602 40.65 21.84 6.93
N ASN A 603 40.67 20.59 6.46
CA ASN A 603 41.69 19.62 6.86
C ASN A 603 42.93 19.81 5.97
N PRO A 604 44.06 20.33 6.48
CA PRO A 604 45.23 20.63 5.66
C PRO A 604 45.85 19.39 5.00
N GLU A 605 45.81 18.23 5.67
CA GLU A 605 46.33 16.97 5.12
C GLU A 605 45.48 16.50 3.95
N ARG A 606 44.14 16.61 4.06
CA ARG A 606 43.23 16.21 2.99
C ARG A 606 43.31 17.15 1.78
N VAL A 607 43.37 18.45 2.00
CA VAL A 607 43.57 19.43 0.92
C VAL A 607 44.87 19.16 0.16
N LYS A 608 45.93 18.76 0.86
CA LYS A 608 47.19 18.35 0.23
C LYS A 608 47.03 17.07 -0.60
N ALA A 609 46.37 16.05 -0.06
CA ALA A 609 46.13 14.78 -0.77
C ALA A 609 45.30 14.96 -2.06
N LEU A 610 44.24 15.79 -2.01
CA LEU A 610 43.43 16.18 -3.17
C LEU A 610 44.24 16.93 -4.24
N GLY A 611 45.45 17.38 -3.93
CA GLY A 611 46.37 17.97 -4.90
C GLY A 611 46.83 17.00 -5.99
N ASP A 612 46.90 15.72 -5.64
CA ASP A 612 47.45 14.65 -6.49
C ASP A 612 46.36 13.72 -7.05
N GLU A 613 45.08 13.96 -6.73
CA GLU A 613 43.93 13.12 -7.09
C GLU A 613 42.99 13.87 -8.06
N PRO A 614 42.62 13.30 -9.24
CA PRO A 614 41.61 13.86 -10.12
C PRO A 614 40.20 13.53 -9.59
N PHE A 615 39.87 13.99 -8.39
CA PHE A 615 38.63 13.63 -7.70
C PHE A 615 37.36 14.07 -8.46
N TRP A 616 37.46 15.07 -9.34
CA TRP A 616 36.39 15.48 -10.25
C TRP A 616 35.94 14.36 -11.19
N ASP A 617 36.74 13.32 -11.41
CA ASP A 617 36.36 12.17 -12.22
C ASP A 617 35.21 11.35 -11.59
N ALA A 618 35.02 11.46 -10.27
CA ALA A 618 33.92 10.81 -9.56
C ALA A 618 32.56 11.48 -9.82
N TYR A 619 32.55 12.68 -10.41
CA TYR A 619 31.33 13.42 -10.73
C TYR A 619 31.02 13.21 -12.23
N PRO A 620 29.87 12.57 -12.56
CA PRO A 620 29.52 12.30 -13.94
C PRO A 620 29.28 13.62 -14.67
N ALA A 621 29.86 13.76 -15.87
CA ALA A 621 29.52 14.86 -16.74
C ALA A 621 28.01 14.81 -17.04
N LYS A 622 27.32 15.94 -17.02
CA LYS A 622 25.96 15.99 -17.55
C LYS A 622 26.05 15.70 -19.04
N THR A 623 25.61 14.50 -19.44
CA THR A 623 25.55 14.10 -20.84
C THR A 623 24.37 14.79 -21.50
N GLU A 624 24.65 15.70 -22.41
CA GLU A 624 23.66 16.31 -23.29
C GLU A 624 23.65 15.58 -24.64
N TYR A 625 22.49 15.56 -25.27
CA TYR A 625 22.25 14.96 -26.58
C TYR A 625 21.64 16.01 -27.49
N VAL A 626 22.19 16.16 -28.69
CA VAL A 626 21.55 16.87 -29.78
C VAL A 626 20.77 15.84 -30.59
N VAL A 627 19.45 16.02 -30.69
CA VAL A 627 18.55 15.10 -31.39
C VAL A 627 17.87 15.81 -32.53
N LEU A 628 18.09 15.32 -33.76
CA LEU A 628 17.40 15.74 -34.96
C LEU A 628 16.38 14.67 -35.33
N THR A 629 15.11 15.07 -35.46
CA THR A 629 14.01 14.18 -35.87
C THR A 629 13.27 14.76 -37.06
N ILE A 630 13.12 13.97 -38.13
CA ILE A 630 12.18 14.23 -39.23
C ILE A 630 10.98 13.30 -39.03
N GLU A 631 9.82 13.91 -38.78
CA GLU A 631 8.60 13.25 -38.33
C GLU A 631 7.87 12.50 -39.48
N GLU A 632 8.03 12.92 -40.74
CA GLU A 632 7.42 12.28 -41.90
C GLU A 632 8.20 12.58 -43.20
N THR A 633 8.64 11.54 -43.92
CA THR A 633 9.35 11.64 -45.22
C THR A 633 8.48 11.31 -46.43
N GLY A 634 7.18 11.05 -46.22
CA GLY A 634 6.24 10.62 -47.26
C GLY A 634 5.70 11.73 -48.16
N ASN A 635 5.94 13.00 -47.83
CA ASN A 635 5.36 14.13 -48.55
C ASN A 635 6.01 14.37 -49.93
N ALA A 636 5.29 15.07 -50.81
CA ALA A 636 5.72 15.34 -52.18
C ALA A 636 7.10 16.03 -52.29
N ALA A 637 7.47 16.86 -51.31
CA ALA A 637 8.74 17.58 -51.30
C ALA A 637 9.96 16.64 -51.24
N PHE A 638 9.83 15.49 -50.57
CA PHE A 638 10.88 14.47 -50.53
C PHE A 638 10.99 13.71 -51.85
N VAL A 639 9.93 13.61 -52.64
CA VAL A 639 9.94 12.90 -53.93
C VAL A 639 10.52 13.77 -55.04
N ASP A 640 10.16 15.05 -55.06
CA ASP A 640 10.59 15.99 -56.10
C ASP A 640 12.12 16.09 -56.24
N LEU A 641 12.83 16.05 -55.10
CA LEU A 641 14.29 16.10 -55.05
C LEU A 641 14.94 14.71 -54.98
N GLY A 642 14.18 13.69 -54.60
CA GLY A 642 14.64 12.37 -54.19
C GLY A 642 14.78 12.28 -52.67
N ARG A 643 14.25 11.21 -52.06
CA ARG A 643 14.05 11.11 -50.59
C ARG A 643 15.35 11.31 -49.82
N ASP A 644 16.39 10.56 -50.19
CA ASP A 644 17.72 10.69 -49.58
C ASP A 644 18.32 12.08 -49.79
N GLN A 645 18.08 12.69 -50.95
CA GLN A 645 18.58 14.02 -51.27
C GLN A 645 17.91 15.11 -50.43
N GLU A 646 16.60 14.99 -50.18
CA GLU A 646 15.87 15.92 -49.32
C GLU A 646 16.21 15.72 -47.84
N VAL A 647 16.31 14.48 -47.37
CA VAL A 647 16.79 14.19 -46.00
C VAL A 647 18.17 14.79 -45.79
N ALA A 648 19.12 14.55 -46.70
CA ALA A 648 20.47 15.10 -46.61
C ALA A 648 20.49 16.64 -46.66
N ARG A 649 19.62 17.27 -47.46
CA ARG A 649 19.48 18.74 -47.51
C ARG A 649 19.03 19.30 -46.17
N ILE A 650 18.03 18.68 -45.54
CA ILE A 650 17.50 19.09 -44.23
C ILE A 650 18.59 18.96 -43.15
N ILE A 651 19.37 17.87 -43.17
CA ILE A 651 20.48 17.66 -42.23
C ILE A 651 21.58 18.72 -42.42
N ASP A 652 21.95 19.06 -43.67
CA ASP A 652 22.92 20.12 -43.94
C ASP A 652 22.42 21.50 -43.49
N GLU A 653 21.14 21.81 -43.71
CA GLU A 653 20.54 23.05 -43.21
C GLU A 653 20.55 23.13 -41.68
N ALA A 654 20.29 22.01 -41.00
CA ALA A 654 20.43 21.92 -39.55
C ALA A 654 21.89 22.14 -39.09
N ALA A 655 22.86 21.61 -39.83
CA ALA A 655 24.28 21.83 -39.55
C ALA A 655 24.70 23.30 -39.68
N ASP A 656 24.26 23.98 -40.74
CA ASP A 656 24.50 25.41 -40.93
C ASP A 656 23.85 26.25 -39.82
N ASN A 657 22.63 25.88 -39.41
CA ASN A 657 21.91 26.56 -38.35
C ASN A 657 22.62 26.42 -36.99
N ILE A 658 23.00 25.18 -36.60
CA ILE A 658 23.74 24.93 -35.36
C ILE A 658 25.08 25.69 -35.33
N ALA A 659 25.82 25.70 -36.44
CA ALA A 659 27.08 26.44 -36.53
C ALA A 659 26.93 27.96 -36.30
N SER A 660 25.72 28.51 -36.48
CA SER A 660 25.42 29.92 -36.27
C SER A 660 24.98 30.30 -34.85
N HIS A 661 24.70 29.32 -33.98
CA HIS A 661 24.27 29.56 -32.60
C HIS A 661 25.44 30.03 -31.71
N ALA A 662 25.11 30.76 -30.64
CA ALA A 662 26.11 31.21 -29.65
C ALA A 662 26.56 30.07 -28.72
N SER A 663 25.66 29.12 -28.44
CA SER A 663 25.91 27.94 -27.62
C SER A 663 25.10 26.76 -28.16
N ILE A 664 25.60 25.53 -27.97
CA ILE A 664 24.89 24.33 -28.40
C ILE A 664 23.57 24.17 -27.65
N GLY A 665 23.49 24.63 -26.40
CA GLY A 665 22.29 24.58 -25.58
C GLY A 665 21.12 25.42 -26.10
N ASP A 666 21.38 26.33 -27.05
CA ASP A 666 20.35 27.14 -27.70
C ASP A 666 19.73 26.45 -28.94
N ALA A 667 20.20 25.25 -29.32
CA ALA A 667 19.74 24.53 -30.50
C ALA A 667 18.38 23.87 -30.26
N ASP A 668 17.32 24.67 -30.36
CA ASP A 668 15.92 24.22 -30.45
C ASP A 668 15.23 24.95 -31.60
N PHE A 669 15.02 24.24 -32.71
CA PHE A 669 14.40 24.83 -33.90
C PHE A 669 13.71 23.80 -34.79
N ALA A 670 12.73 24.27 -35.57
CA ALA A 670 11.97 23.44 -36.51
C ALA A 670 12.77 23.17 -37.80
N LEU A 671 12.68 21.94 -38.30
CA LEU A 671 13.17 21.53 -39.62
C LEU A 671 12.11 21.77 -40.68
N ARG A 672 12.54 22.13 -41.90
CA ARG A 672 11.64 22.47 -43.00
C ARG A 672 12.02 21.76 -44.30
N ASP A 673 11.01 21.35 -45.06
CA ASP A 673 11.19 20.84 -46.42
C ASP A 673 11.56 21.96 -47.41
N VAL A 674 11.87 21.60 -48.66
CA VAL A 674 12.20 22.54 -49.74
C VAL A 674 11.06 23.52 -50.05
N ASN A 675 9.82 23.16 -49.70
CA ASN A 675 8.63 23.99 -49.86
C ASN A 675 8.36 24.90 -48.64
N GLY A 676 9.18 24.79 -47.58
CA GLY A 676 9.09 25.57 -46.35
C GLY A 676 8.15 25.00 -45.27
N ASN A 677 7.54 23.85 -45.49
CA ASN A 677 6.66 23.21 -44.51
C ASN A 677 7.48 22.62 -43.36
N ARG A 678 6.93 22.64 -42.15
CA ARG A 678 7.59 22.00 -41.00
C ARG A 678 7.51 20.49 -41.14
N VAL A 679 8.65 19.81 -41.05
CA VAL A 679 8.75 18.34 -41.16
C VAL A 679 9.43 17.70 -39.95
N GLY A 680 9.90 18.49 -38.99
CA GLY A 680 10.60 17.96 -37.83
C GLY A 680 11.19 19.05 -36.93
N ARG A 681 12.18 18.66 -36.11
CA ARG A 681 12.90 19.57 -35.21
C ARG A 681 14.29 19.06 -34.83
N VAL A 682 15.11 20.00 -34.35
CA VAL A 682 16.31 19.75 -33.56
C VAL A 682 16.03 20.15 -32.12
N GLU A 683 16.47 19.35 -31.15
CA GLU A 683 16.39 19.68 -29.73
C GLU A 683 17.65 19.23 -28.96
N VAL A 684 17.94 19.90 -27.85
CA VAL A 684 18.96 19.47 -26.87
C VAL A 684 18.29 18.89 -25.64
N THR A 685 18.68 17.68 -25.26
CA THR A 685 18.11 16.96 -24.12
C THR A 685 19.18 16.29 -23.28
N THR A 686 18.92 16.11 -22.00
CA THR A 686 19.76 15.29 -21.09
C THR A 686 19.28 13.84 -20.99
N VAL A 687 18.16 13.53 -21.64
CA VAL A 687 17.58 12.18 -21.67
C VAL A 687 18.14 11.44 -22.88
N THR A 688 18.73 10.27 -22.65
CA THR A 688 19.18 9.41 -23.75
C THR A 688 18.01 9.07 -24.67
N PRO A 689 18.06 9.44 -25.96
CA PRO A 689 17.00 9.13 -26.91
C PRO A 689 16.98 7.61 -27.15
N THR A 690 16.01 6.94 -26.54
CA THR A 690 15.80 5.49 -26.61
C THR A 690 14.44 5.18 -27.23
N GLY A 691 14.32 4.06 -27.95
CA GLY A 691 13.09 3.61 -28.61
C GLY A 691 13.25 3.38 -30.11
N ASP A 692 12.37 2.58 -30.71
CA ASP A 692 12.38 2.31 -32.15
C ASP A 692 11.96 3.55 -32.94
N VAL A 693 12.62 3.77 -34.08
CA VAL A 693 12.26 4.82 -35.04
C VAL A 693 11.00 4.35 -35.79
N PRO A 694 9.90 5.13 -35.80
CA PRO A 694 8.70 4.79 -36.58
C PRO A 694 8.97 4.71 -38.09
N ASP A 695 8.14 3.97 -38.82
CA ASP A 695 8.21 3.90 -40.29
C ASP A 695 8.00 5.31 -40.90
N GLY A 696 8.78 5.65 -41.92
CA GLY A 696 8.74 6.97 -42.58
C GLY A 696 9.45 8.09 -41.81
N THR A 697 10.27 7.78 -40.81
CA THR A 697 10.92 8.78 -39.94
C THR A 697 12.43 8.67 -39.91
N VAL A 698 13.09 9.81 -39.67
CA VAL A 698 14.55 9.91 -39.51
C VAL A 698 14.87 10.38 -38.11
N ARG A 699 15.81 9.72 -37.44
CA ARG A 699 16.38 10.17 -36.17
C ARG A 699 17.90 10.13 -36.21
N LEU A 700 18.49 11.25 -35.80
CA LEU A 700 19.93 11.39 -35.59
C LEU A 700 20.14 11.89 -34.15
N ALA A 701 20.91 11.15 -33.35
CA ALA A 701 21.25 11.54 -31.98
C ALA A 701 22.77 11.59 -31.79
N ILE A 702 23.28 12.72 -31.25
CA ILE A 702 24.69 12.95 -30.94
C ILE A 702 24.84 13.24 -29.45
N GLU A 703 25.67 12.45 -28.77
CA GLU A 703 26.13 12.66 -27.40
C GLU A 703 27.25 13.69 -27.37
N THR A 704 27.06 14.81 -26.69
CA THR A 704 28.02 15.93 -26.64
C THR A 704 28.86 15.97 -25.36
N GLY A 705 28.78 14.92 -24.53
CA GLY A 705 29.40 14.87 -23.20
C GLY A 705 30.90 14.52 -23.17
N ASN A 706 31.56 14.37 -24.32
CA ASN A 706 32.95 13.90 -24.40
C ASN A 706 33.97 15.01 -24.73
N ALA A 707 35.26 14.69 -24.65
CA ALA A 707 36.36 15.64 -24.84
C ALA A 707 36.39 16.31 -26.22
N ALA A 708 35.83 15.69 -27.26
CA ALA A 708 35.78 16.27 -28.60
C ALA A 708 34.89 17.53 -28.66
N PHE A 709 33.90 17.64 -27.77
CA PHE A 709 32.96 18.76 -27.74
C PHE A 709 33.35 19.87 -26.74
N GLU A 710 34.48 19.72 -26.03
CA GLU A 710 34.88 20.68 -24.97
C GLU A 710 35.32 22.05 -25.52
N HIS A 711 35.87 22.09 -26.74
CA HIS A 711 36.38 23.33 -27.33
C HIS A 711 35.33 24.09 -28.13
N ASP A 712 34.69 23.41 -29.09
CA ASP A 712 33.63 24.00 -29.92
C ASP A 712 32.60 22.91 -30.26
N ALA A 713 31.60 22.77 -29.38
CA ALA A 713 30.52 21.81 -29.55
C ALA A 713 29.68 22.07 -30.81
N ASN A 714 29.50 23.34 -31.20
CA ASN A 714 28.71 23.70 -32.38
C ASN A 714 29.41 23.23 -33.65
N LEU A 715 30.73 23.45 -33.72
CA LEU A 715 31.54 22.99 -34.84
C LEU A 715 31.52 21.45 -34.94
N GLU A 716 31.78 20.74 -33.84
CA GLU A 716 31.84 19.28 -33.87
C GLU A 716 30.49 18.65 -34.26
N VAL A 717 29.38 19.14 -33.69
CA VAL A 717 28.03 18.69 -34.07
C VAL A 717 27.75 18.99 -35.54
N SER A 718 28.12 20.18 -36.04
CA SER A 718 27.92 20.52 -37.45
C SER A 718 28.69 19.60 -38.41
N LEU A 719 29.92 19.19 -38.05
CA LEU A 719 30.72 18.26 -38.84
C LEU A 719 30.11 16.86 -38.88
N LEU A 720 29.60 16.38 -37.74
CA LEU A 720 28.90 15.10 -37.66
C LEU A 720 27.63 15.07 -38.50
N LEU A 721 26.85 16.16 -38.49
CA LEU A 721 25.65 16.29 -39.30
C LEU A 721 25.98 16.29 -40.81
N ARG A 722 27.00 17.04 -41.23
CA ARG A 722 27.45 17.03 -42.64
C ARG A 722 27.90 15.63 -43.08
N GLY A 723 28.67 14.94 -42.25
CA GLY A 723 29.08 13.56 -42.51
C GLY A 723 27.90 12.59 -42.60
N ALA A 724 26.86 12.79 -41.77
CA ALA A 724 25.63 12.02 -41.87
C ALA A 724 24.87 12.32 -43.17
N ALA A 725 24.78 13.59 -43.58
CA ALA A 725 24.14 13.98 -44.85
C ALA A 725 24.84 13.36 -46.07
N GLU A 726 26.17 13.31 -46.09
CA GLU A 726 26.93 12.62 -47.15
C GLU A 726 26.59 11.13 -47.22
N LYS A 727 26.58 10.43 -46.09
CA LYS A 727 26.22 9.00 -46.05
C LYS A 727 24.80 8.72 -46.50
N VAL A 728 23.86 9.60 -46.16
CA VAL A 728 22.48 9.47 -46.63
C VAL A 728 22.39 9.64 -48.15
N ARG A 729 23.15 10.58 -48.75
CA ARG A 729 23.24 10.70 -50.22
C ARG A 729 23.81 9.45 -50.89
N ASP A 730 24.69 8.74 -50.21
CA ASP A 730 25.26 7.47 -50.67
C ASP A 730 24.31 6.27 -50.45
N GLY A 731 23.11 6.51 -49.90
CA GLY A 731 22.07 5.50 -49.67
C GLY A 731 22.24 4.69 -48.38
N GLU A 732 23.06 5.16 -47.42
CA GLU A 732 23.15 4.54 -46.10
C GLU A 732 22.03 5.03 -45.18
N HIS A 733 21.22 4.12 -44.66
CA HIS A 733 20.07 4.47 -43.81
C HIS A 733 20.25 4.15 -42.32
N VAL A 734 21.25 3.35 -41.95
CA VAL A 734 21.57 3.04 -40.54
C VAL A 734 23.08 2.99 -40.34
N PHE A 735 23.62 3.90 -39.54
CA PHE A 735 25.06 3.95 -39.26
C PHE A 735 25.40 4.64 -37.93
N ALA A 736 26.58 4.34 -37.41
CA ALA A 736 27.13 4.99 -36.22
C ALA A 736 27.86 6.30 -36.57
N LEU A 737 27.72 7.30 -35.71
CA LEU A 737 28.42 8.58 -35.76
C LEU A 737 29.67 8.50 -34.88
N HIS A 738 30.79 9.01 -35.40
CA HIS A 738 32.07 9.01 -34.69
C HIS A 738 32.65 10.41 -34.65
N ASP A 739 33.13 10.82 -33.47
CA ASP A 739 33.82 12.10 -33.30
C ASP A 739 35.17 12.14 -34.02
N THR A 740 35.81 13.30 -34.03
CA THR A 740 37.16 13.51 -34.58
C THR A 740 38.25 12.63 -33.96
N ASN A 741 38.02 12.07 -32.77
CA ASN A 741 38.92 11.15 -32.09
C ASN A 741 38.61 9.66 -32.41
N GLY A 742 37.57 9.39 -33.18
CA GLY A 742 37.11 8.06 -33.57
C GLY A 742 36.23 7.35 -32.53
N ASN A 743 35.77 8.04 -31.48
CA ASN A 743 34.83 7.47 -30.52
C ASN A 743 33.42 7.49 -31.11
N MET A 744 32.64 6.43 -30.88
CA MET A 744 31.23 6.43 -31.23
C MET A 744 30.49 7.42 -30.32
N VAL A 745 29.85 8.42 -30.92
CA VAL A 745 29.13 9.51 -30.23
C VAL A 745 27.66 9.55 -30.58
N GLY A 746 27.18 8.65 -31.42
CA GLY A 746 25.80 8.71 -31.84
C GLY A 746 25.42 7.69 -32.89
N LYS A 747 24.18 7.79 -33.36
CA LYS A 747 23.62 6.92 -34.37
C LYS A 747 22.67 7.72 -35.28
N PHE A 748 22.70 7.37 -36.56
CA PHE A 748 21.70 7.74 -37.54
C PHE A 748 20.81 6.54 -37.86
N GLU A 749 19.51 6.77 -37.90
CA GLU A 749 18.49 5.78 -38.25
C GLU A 749 17.44 6.45 -39.14
N TYR A 750 17.32 5.97 -40.37
CA TYR A 750 16.23 6.26 -41.27
C TYR A 750 15.47 4.96 -41.54
N ARG A 751 14.17 4.97 -41.26
CA ARG A 751 13.29 3.84 -41.51
C ARG A 751 12.34 4.21 -42.63
N GLU A 752 12.56 3.67 -43.82
CA GLU A 752 11.69 3.90 -44.97
C GLU A 752 10.28 3.36 -44.71
N GLU A 753 9.26 4.03 -45.26
CA GLU A 753 7.90 3.53 -45.21
C GLU A 753 7.81 2.22 -46.03
N PRO A 754 7.32 1.11 -45.45
CA PRO A 754 7.27 -0.16 -46.14
C PRO A 754 6.35 -0.10 -47.36
N SER A 755 6.82 -0.64 -48.50
CA SER A 755 5.99 -0.78 -49.71
C SER A 755 4.71 -1.58 -49.41
N LEU A 756 3.58 -1.07 -49.89
CA LEU A 756 2.30 -1.79 -49.86
C LEU A 756 2.30 -3.04 -50.76
N ALA A 757 3.22 -3.14 -51.71
CA ALA A 757 3.37 -4.30 -52.59
C ALA A 757 4.30 -5.37 -51.99
N LYS A 758 3.77 -6.57 -51.76
CA LYS A 758 4.51 -7.75 -51.30
C LYS A 758 4.15 -8.95 -52.16
N ASP A 759 5.16 -9.65 -52.68
CA ASP A 759 5.02 -10.87 -53.48
C ASP A 759 4.07 -10.73 -54.70
N GLY A 760 3.99 -9.52 -55.30
CA GLY A 760 3.12 -9.25 -56.46
C GLY A 760 1.66 -8.93 -56.12
N VAL A 761 1.36 -8.72 -54.83
CA VAL A 761 0.02 -8.38 -54.32
C VAL A 761 0.14 -7.14 -53.43
N ILE A 762 -0.87 -6.27 -53.46
CA ILE A 762 -0.99 -5.12 -52.56
C ILE A 762 -1.64 -5.54 -51.23
N ASP A 763 -1.07 -5.15 -50.10
CA ASP A 763 -1.67 -5.33 -48.79
C ASP A 763 -2.90 -4.40 -48.64
N MET A 764 -4.07 -4.94 -48.97
CA MET A 764 -5.33 -4.18 -48.94
C MET A 764 -5.74 -3.78 -47.52
N ASN A 765 -5.34 -4.52 -46.49
CA ASN A 765 -5.66 -4.12 -45.11
C ASN A 765 -4.90 -2.85 -44.75
N GLU A 766 -3.60 -2.83 -45.04
CA GLU A 766 -2.75 -1.66 -44.77
C GLU A 766 -3.17 -0.47 -45.62
N ALA A 767 -3.44 -0.67 -46.91
CA ALA A 767 -3.88 0.39 -47.82
C ALA A 767 -5.21 1.04 -47.38
N ILE A 768 -6.18 0.26 -46.86
CA ILE A 768 -7.46 0.79 -46.34
C ILE A 768 -7.23 1.58 -45.06
N ASN A 769 -6.34 1.11 -44.18
CA ASN A 769 -6.02 1.77 -42.92
C ASN A 769 -5.26 3.08 -43.13
N SER A 770 -4.36 3.12 -44.12
CA SER A 770 -3.63 4.32 -44.54
C SER A 770 -4.48 5.26 -45.41
N GLY A 771 -5.75 4.90 -45.70
CA GLY A 771 -6.66 5.75 -46.48
C GLY A 771 -6.34 5.87 -47.97
N ARG A 772 -5.51 4.97 -48.51
CA ARG A 772 -4.96 5.07 -49.88
C ARG A 772 -5.77 4.34 -50.95
N VAL A 773 -7.00 3.91 -50.65
CA VAL A 773 -7.84 3.13 -51.57
C VAL A 773 -8.95 3.99 -52.15
N TYR A 774 -9.06 3.95 -53.48
CA TYR A 774 -10.00 4.70 -54.32
C TYR A 774 -10.71 3.75 -55.29
N LEU A 775 -11.78 4.24 -55.94
CA LEU A 775 -12.54 3.49 -56.93
C LEU A 775 -12.27 4.05 -58.34
N ALA A 776 -11.84 3.20 -59.27
CA ALA A 776 -11.67 3.57 -60.68
C ALA A 776 -13.03 3.92 -61.34
N GLU A 777 -13.08 4.93 -62.21
CA GLU A 777 -14.34 5.35 -62.86
C GLU A 777 -14.78 4.44 -64.03
N ASP A 778 -13.85 3.72 -64.68
CA ASP A 778 -14.11 2.92 -65.90
C ASP A 778 -14.16 1.39 -65.64
N GLY A 779 -15.00 0.92 -64.71
CA GLY A 779 -15.19 -0.51 -64.39
C GLY A 779 -16.65 -0.95 -64.35
N TRP A 780 -16.95 -2.19 -64.76
CA TRP A 780 -18.28 -2.81 -64.67
C TRP A 780 -18.72 -2.95 -63.19
N SER A 781 -20.02 -2.99 -62.94
CA SER A 781 -20.60 -2.79 -61.60
C SER A 781 -20.66 -4.07 -60.74
N GLY A 782 -19.77 -4.21 -59.75
CA GLY A 782 -19.87 -5.19 -58.64
C GLY A 782 -18.56 -5.39 -57.86
N ILE A 783 -18.58 -5.76 -56.57
CA ILE A 783 -17.38 -6.31 -55.89
C ILE A 783 -17.38 -7.81 -56.20
N ALA A 784 -17.09 -8.16 -57.45
CA ALA A 784 -17.04 -9.56 -57.88
C ALA A 784 -15.64 -10.14 -57.65
N ASP A 785 -15.55 -11.45 -57.42
CA ASP A 785 -14.25 -12.13 -57.28
C ASP A 785 -13.43 -11.98 -58.57
N GLY A 786 -12.21 -11.42 -58.46
CA GLY A 786 -11.29 -11.20 -59.60
C GLY A 786 -11.45 -9.88 -60.36
N GLU A 787 -12.37 -8.99 -59.98
CA GLU A 787 -12.57 -7.71 -60.69
C GLU A 787 -11.60 -6.61 -60.20
N TYR A 788 -10.79 -6.07 -61.12
CA TYR A 788 -9.81 -5.01 -60.83
C TYR A 788 -10.47 -3.63 -60.92
N ARG A 789 -10.84 -3.07 -59.76
CA ARG A 789 -11.63 -1.83 -59.65
C ARG A 789 -11.13 -0.84 -58.59
N PHE A 790 -10.18 -1.26 -57.76
CA PHE A 790 -9.64 -0.43 -56.70
C PHE A 790 -8.33 0.17 -57.14
N ILE A 791 -8.20 1.48 -56.98
CA ILE A 791 -6.96 2.20 -57.17
C ILE A 791 -6.30 2.34 -55.80
N VAL A 792 -5.07 1.87 -55.68
CA VAL A 792 -4.24 2.10 -54.49
C VAL A 792 -3.18 3.11 -54.87
N THR A 793 -3.16 4.26 -54.19
CA THR A 793 -2.17 5.30 -54.48
C THR A 793 -0.81 4.91 -53.91
N ALA A 794 0.25 5.28 -54.63
CA ALA A 794 1.57 5.32 -54.06
C ALA A 794 1.61 6.32 -52.88
N PRO A 795 2.52 6.13 -51.90
CA PRO A 795 2.58 6.97 -50.70
C PRO A 795 2.64 8.48 -50.95
N ASP A 796 3.14 8.87 -52.12
CA ASP A 796 3.41 10.22 -52.58
C ASP A 796 2.29 10.85 -53.41
N PHE A 797 1.23 10.11 -53.72
CA PHE A 797 0.06 10.61 -54.43
C PHE A 797 -1.14 10.74 -53.48
N GLU A 798 -1.55 11.98 -53.22
CA GLU A 798 -2.67 12.36 -52.36
C GLU A 798 -3.75 13.08 -53.20
N PRO A 799 -4.72 12.32 -53.74
CA PRO A 799 -5.80 12.84 -54.58
C PRO A 799 -6.62 13.95 -53.90
N GLY A 800 -6.91 15.02 -54.64
CA GLY A 800 -7.69 16.16 -54.14
C GLY A 800 -6.87 17.37 -53.72
N TYR A 801 -5.53 17.26 -53.70
CA TYR A 801 -4.61 18.37 -53.45
C TYR A 801 -4.13 19.07 -54.74
N GLY A 802 -4.68 18.71 -55.90
CA GLY A 802 -4.39 19.36 -57.18
C GLY A 802 -3.04 18.95 -57.79
N GLN A 803 -2.55 17.75 -57.45
CA GLN A 803 -1.32 17.17 -58.00
C GLN A 803 -1.46 16.79 -59.48
N GLY A 804 -2.69 16.64 -59.98
CA GLY A 804 -2.99 16.39 -61.38
C GLY A 804 -2.79 14.93 -61.79
N GLU A 805 -1.55 14.43 -61.71
CA GLU A 805 -1.16 13.04 -62.04
C GLU A 805 -0.30 12.43 -60.92
N GLY A 806 -0.42 11.13 -60.70
CA GLY A 806 0.41 10.41 -59.72
C GLY A 806 0.32 8.90 -59.89
N ASP A 807 1.27 8.20 -59.26
CA ASP A 807 1.46 6.76 -59.45
C ASP A 807 0.47 5.95 -58.63
N VAL A 808 -0.13 4.94 -59.27
CA VAL A 808 -1.11 4.05 -58.65
C VAL A 808 -0.97 2.60 -59.09
N TRP A 809 -1.49 1.70 -58.27
CA TRP A 809 -1.81 0.33 -58.66
C TRP A 809 -3.31 0.18 -58.91
N LEU A 810 -3.67 -0.57 -59.96
CA LEU A 810 -5.02 -1.07 -60.15
C LEU A 810 -5.11 -2.50 -59.63
N VAL A 811 -5.97 -2.73 -58.64
CA VAL A 811 -6.07 -4.01 -57.93
C VAL A 811 -7.52 -4.47 -57.75
N ASN A 812 -7.68 -5.76 -57.51
CA ASN A 812 -8.94 -6.33 -57.03
C ASN A 812 -9.02 -6.30 -55.49
N ALA A 813 -10.14 -6.74 -54.91
CA ALA A 813 -10.35 -6.73 -53.46
C ALA A 813 -9.35 -7.62 -52.67
N LYS A 814 -8.69 -8.58 -53.32
CA LYS A 814 -7.65 -9.42 -52.71
C LYS A 814 -6.26 -8.77 -52.80
N GLY A 815 -6.15 -7.62 -53.44
CA GLY A 815 -4.89 -6.91 -53.69
C GLY A 815 -4.12 -7.42 -54.90
N GLU A 816 -4.69 -8.35 -55.68
CA GLU A 816 -4.02 -8.84 -56.89
C GLU A 816 -3.95 -7.70 -57.90
N ILE A 817 -2.79 -7.54 -58.54
CA ILE A 817 -2.49 -6.45 -59.46
C ILE A 817 -3.01 -6.79 -60.86
N ALA A 818 -3.61 -5.80 -61.53
CA ALA A 818 -4.13 -5.95 -62.89
C ALA A 818 -3.00 -6.07 -63.93
N ASP A 819 -3.25 -6.81 -65.01
CA ASP A 819 -2.36 -6.87 -66.17
C ASP A 819 -2.14 -5.45 -66.74
N GLY A 820 -0.88 -5.06 -66.96
CA GLY A 820 -0.48 -3.71 -67.35
C GLY A 820 -0.18 -2.75 -66.19
N TYR A 821 -0.37 -3.19 -64.94
CA TYR A 821 0.01 -2.47 -63.71
C TYR A 821 1.11 -3.21 -62.92
N GLU A 822 1.90 -4.07 -63.59
CA GLU A 822 3.01 -4.81 -62.97
C GLU A 822 4.04 -3.87 -62.30
N SER A 823 4.07 -2.62 -62.75
CA SER A 823 4.61 -1.47 -62.03
C SER A 823 3.53 -0.39 -61.88
N PRO A 824 3.61 0.49 -60.85
CA PRO A 824 2.70 1.61 -60.71
C PRO A 824 2.59 2.40 -62.01
N GLN A 825 1.38 2.81 -62.38
CA GLN A 825 1.13 3.64 -63.55
C GLN A 825 0.73 5.03 -63.10
N SER A 826 1.28 6.04 -63.77
CA SER A 826 0.89 7.42 -63.53
C SER A 826 -0.48 7.68 -64.14
N VAL A 827 -1.45 8.07 -63.31
CA VAL A 827 -2.83 8.34 -63.71
C VAL A 827 -3.29 9.72 -63.24
N ARG A 828 -4.27 10.30 -63.95
CA ARG A 828 -4.88 11.57 -63.53
C ARG A 828 -5.81 11.38 -62.35
N GLU A 829 -5.78 12.32 -61.41
CA GLU A 829 -6.69 12.33 -60.25
C GLU A 829 -8.18 12.35 -60.64
N THR A 830 -8.50 12.76 -61.87
CA THR A 830 -9.86 12.77 -62.41
C THR A 830 -10.37 11.41 -62.92
N LEU A 831 -9.55 10.35 -62.89
CA LEU A 831 -9.92 9.03 -63.44
C LEU A 831 -10.42 8.05 -62.37
N PHE A 832 -10.49 8.49 -61.12
CA PHE A 832 -10.95 7.70 -59.99
C PHE A 832 -11.53 8.62 -58.92
N ARG A 833 -12.32 8.05 -58.01
CA ARG A 833 -12.99 8.78 -56.92
C ARG A 833 -12.80 8.09 -55.58
N GLU A 834 -13.00 8.83 -54.51
CA GLU A 834 -13.04 8.26 -53.16
C GLU A 834 -14.20 7.26 -53.02
N LEU A 835 -13.98 6.19 -52.24
CA LEU A 835 -15.04 5.26 -51.86
C LEU A 835 -16.01 5.98 -50.92
N ASN A 836 -17.31 5.78 -51.14
CA ASN A 836 -18.29 6.21 -50.17
C ASN A 836 -18.23 5.33 -48.89
N ARG A 837 -18.95 5.76 -47.85
CA ARG A 837 -18.91 5.10 -46.54
C ARG A 837 -19.32 3.62 -46.60
N ASP A 838 -20.33 3.28 -47.40
CA ASP A 838 -20.85 1.93 -47.51
C ASP A 838 -19.88 1.05 -48.32
N GLU A 839 -19.37 1.56 -49.45
CA GLU A 839 -18.33 0.91 -50.27
C GLU A 839 -17.06 0.60 -49.48
N LYS A 840 -16.62 1.54 -48.63
CA LYS A 840 -15.44 1.35 -47.77
C LYS A 840 -15.69 0.30 -46.68
N SER A 841 -16.89 0.27 -46.11
CA SER A 841 -17.29 -0.72 -45.11
C SER A 841 -17.38 -2.13 -45.72
N ASP A 842 -17.97 -2.24 -46.91
CA ASP A 842 -18.13 -3.49 -47.64
C ASP A 842 -16.77 -4.06 -48.07
N LEU A 843 -15.91 -3.24 -48.66
CA LEU A 843 -14.55 -3.64 -49.03
C LEU A 843 -13.78 -4.14 -47.81
N ARG A 844 -13.85 -3.43 -46.67
CA ARG A 844 -13.18 -3.85 -45.43
C ARG A 844 -13.71 -5.20 -44.94
N ALA A 845 -15.02 -5.43 -44.99
CA ALA A 845 -15.60 -6.71 -44.57
C ALA A 845 -15.13 -7.90 -45.43
N VAL A 846 -14.93 -7.67 -46.74
CA VAL A 846 -14.41 -8.67 -47.67
C VAL A 846 -12.92 -8.91 -47.44
N VAL A 847 -12.10 -7.86 -47.32
CA VAL A 847 -10.64 -7.95 -47.09
C VAL A 847 -10.31 -8.64 -45.74
N GLU A 848 -11.12 -8.39 -44.71
CA GLU A 848 -10.97 -9.04 -43.40
C GLU A 848 -11.54 -10.47 -43.36
N GLY A 849 -12.12 -10.97 -44.46
CA GLY A 849 -12.74 -12.29 -44.54
C GLY A 849 -14.00 -12.46 -43.68
N ARG A 850 -14.62 -11.35 -43.25
CA ARG A 850 -15.86 -11.36 -42.45
C ARG A 850 -17.10 -11.71 -43.28
N VAL A 851 -17.05 -11.43 -44.58
CA VAL A 851 -18.09 -11.79 -45.56
C VAL A 851 -17.41 -12.51 -46.72
N PRO A 852 -17.81 -13.75 -47.06
CA PRO A 852 -17.33 -14.42 -48.25
C PRO A 852 -17.86 -13.72 -49.51
N PHE A 853 -17.04 -13.64 -50.57
CA PHE A 853 -17.36 -12.97 -51.84
C PHE A 853 -18.74 -13.39 -52.40
N GLU A 854 -19.05 -14.67 -52.33
CA GLU A 854 -20.30 -15.28 -52.80
C GLU A 854 -21.56 -14.77 -52.06
N GLU A 855 -21.43 -14.38 -50.79
CA GLU A 855 -22.53 -13.84 -50.00
C GLU A 855 -22.76 -12.35 -50.28
N TYR A 856 -21.69 -11.62 -50.63
CA TYR A 856 -21.79 -10.23 -51.07
C TYR A 856 -22.47 -10.13 -52.44
N GLU A 857 -22.07 -10.97 -53.41
CA GLU A 857 -22.67 -11.01 -54.75
C GLU A 857 -24.18 -11.32 -54.73
N ARG A 858 -24.62 -12.21 -53.82
CA ARG A 858 -26.05 -12.54 -53.66
C ARG A 858 -26.94 -11.37 -53.23
N ARG A 859 -26.38 -10.35 -52.56
CA ARG A 859 -27.17 -9.18 -52.11
C ARG A 859 -27.53 -8.21 -53.24
N PHE A 860 -26.88 -8.36 -54.41
CA PHE A 860 -27.06 -7.46 -55.55
C PHE A 860 -27.56 -8.17 -56.82
N SER A 861 -27.66 -9.51 -56.82
CA SER A 861 -28.38 -10.25 -57.87
C SER A 861 -29.89 -10.23 -57.58
N ASP A 862 -30.70 -9.70 -58.48
CA ASP A 862 -32.18 -9.56 -58.43
C ASP A 862 -32.97 -10.90 -58.34
N ASP A 863 -32.41 -11.98 -57.81
CA ASP A 863 -33.10 -13.26 -57.59
C ASP A 863 -33.35 -13.51 -56.09
N ASP A 864 -34.33 -12.79 -55.52
CA ASP A 864 -34.87 -13.04 -54.18
C ASP A 864 -36.27 -13.69 -54.24
N PRO A 865 -36.45 -14.97 -53.83
CA PRO A 865 -37.74 -15.64 -53.81
C PRO A 865 -38.52 -15.44 -52.50
N GLU A 866 -38.10 -14.56 -51.57
CA GLU A 866 -38.82 -14.34 -50.29
C GLU A 866 -39.75 -13.11 -50.26
N LEU A 867 -40.31 -12.73 -51.42
CA LEU A 867 -41.56 -11.95 -51.49
C LEU A 867 -42.70 -12.82 -52.06
N ALA A 868 -43.16 -13.78 -51.25
CA ALA A 868 -44.45 -14.46 -51.38
C ALA A 868 -45.11 -14.69 -50.01
#